data_AF-A0A7G8V6T1-F1
#
_entry.id   AF-A0A7G8V6T1-F1
#
_cell.length_a   1.000
_cell.length_b   1.000
_cell.length_c   1.000
_cell.angle_alpha   90.00
_cell.angle_beta   90.00
_cell.angle_gamma   90.00
#
_symmetry.space_group_name_H-M   'P 1'
#
loop_
_entity.id
_entity.type
_entity.pdbx_description
1 polymer ?
#
loop_
_entity_poly.entity_id
_entity_poly.type
_entity_poly.pdbx_seq_one_letter_code
_entity_poly.pdbx_strand_id
1 'polypeptide(L)'
;METNTYSLIKLQQNSGEINFSSLLNSYCREFSNWSRYLGIPKYDQPLANHLKLTGHELHIRFDFSAFGLEVFAPLKHYAESGRHVFHYPVIVRNLETDEIRPIDALRFMELIILFAKAEFPQINAELVKSRLLNSIENLTKYLEYFNRTGKLVNREYMNFIDAEQSLALGDNSHPLAKGRMGFKNDEELLKYSPETAGEFQLSYFLVSPAHVTEQNAEGYEITVTFKMELLNAVPAGHQILELLNSHADWKVLPMHPWEAQYLLASAEVKEMQSEGLLYSLGDWGPLYTPTSSISTVYNRESDWIYKFSLHVKTTNSELVNLTRDLDRGYDISRLLKTELGKSLKKEFPEIEFITDPAFFAVTYKGKTIDGFNTGIRHNTFKGEAAEKNVTLLAALCQDGLLGENPRIVNVIEQAAKKKNKPVEQVAINWFKQYLHICVGPIVGILNQYGMAFEFHQQNVLVELDSQNFPAKLYFRDNQGFFFLEGHFEDLLKHLPDLANESGSIVPEAYIFPKYTYYLLLNNILGIVNALGCNGLADEKMLIDLVYLEFKQFEDSDTTGFVDYVVNSRSWEVRGNLLTNLISLDGASVPIDNPEIYRAYPNPLNKYFFCEHLIKPKKDEVIYTRYFSKEDITITLRSFDADRDLEMAHDWFNQEYAKPIWKMDGPIRDLETFYRTLLPSDHSHSIIGEINGEPTFTIEPYWPMRDTVGAYYEALATDYGARLLIDQTDNNEKFSFCIGQMIMDLVFMDPVVGKFINETAVESPEMHIFLTRLGFKFQQVINMATKDANLTFCYREWYWEKFPESKDIALSGQLAGI
;
A
#
# COMPACT_ATOMS: atom_id res chain seq x y z
N MET A 1 -36.00 1.62 14.39
CA MET A 1 -34.73 2.35 14.25
C MET A 1 -35.06 3.66 13.58
N GLU A 2 -34.94 4.79 14.30
CA GLU A 2 -34.96 6.11 13.66
C GLU A 2 -33.76 6.13 12.70
N THR A 3 -34.01 6.14 11.40
CA THR A 3 -32.95 6.31 10.40
C THR A 3 -32.44 7.74 10.53
N ASN A 4 -31.26 7.92 11.10
CA ASN A 4 -30.52 9.17 11.05
C ASN A 4 -30.20 9.48 9.58
N THR A 5 -31.11 10.13 8.86
CA THR A 5 -30.85 10.60 7.51
C THR A 5 -29.81 11.72 7.60
N TYR A 6 -28.63 11.49 7.04
CA TYR A 6 -27.57 12.50 6.98
C TYR A 6 -28.00 13.66 6.05
N SER A 7 -27.65 14.90 6.42
CA SER A 7 -27.87 16.06 5.54
C SER A 7 -26.88 16.07 4.38
N LEU A 8 -27.24 16.68 3.24
CA LEU A 8 -26.34 16.80 2.08
C LEU A 8 -25.01 17.48 2.44
N ILE A 9 -25.04 18.50 3.31
CA ILE A 9 -23.85 19.20 3.81
C ILE A 9 -22.92 18.22 4.53
N LYS A 10 -23.48 17.34 5.37
CA LYS A 10 -22.68 16.34 6.10
C LYS A 10 -22.09 15.28 5.16
N LEU A 11 -22.83 14.89 4.13
CA LEU A 11 -22.34 13.95 3.10
C LEU A 11 -21.20 14.55 2.27
N GLN A 12 -21.31 15.82 1.88
CA GLN A 12 -20.25 16.56 1.19
C GLN A 12 -18.99 16.66 2.07
N GLN A 13 -19.17 17.02 3.35
CA GLN A 13 -18.06 17.05 4.31
C GLN A 13 -17.37 15.69 4.42
N ASN A 14 -18.14 14.61 4.66
CA ASN A 14 -17.59 13.27 4.78
C ASN A 14 -16.82 12.86 3.50
N SER A 15 -17.36 13.16 2.32
CA SER A 15 -16.71 12.83 1.05
C SER A 15 -15.38 13.57 0.86
N GLY A 16 -15.34 14.84 1.26
CA GLY A 16 -14.11 15.64 1.27
C GLY A 16 -13.06 15.08 2.22
N GLU A 17 -13.46 14.74 3.45
CA GLU A 17 -12.58 14.15 4.48
C GLU A 17 -12.04 12.78 4.05
N ILE A 18 -12.87 11.91 3.46
CA ILE A 18 -12.43 10.60 2.95
C ILE A 18 -11.37 10.76 1.85
N ASN A 19 -11.63 11.60 0.84
CA ASN A 19 -10.64 11.82 -0.23
C ASN A 19 -9.37 12.49 0.32
N PHE A 20 -9.50 13.38 1.33
CA PHE A 20 -8.35 13.99 1.97
C PHE A 20 -7.51 12.94 2.73
N SER A 21 -8.14 12.00 3.43
CA SER A 21 -7.45 10.89 4.11
C SER A 21 -6.67 10.02 3.11
N SER A 22 -7.25 9.69 1.97
CA SER A 22 -6.54 8.94 0.91
C SER A 22 -5.37 9.74 0.33
N LEU A 23 -5.54 11.06 0.15
CA LEU A 23 -4.48 11.95 -0.34
C LEU A 23 -3.31 12.06 0.64
N LEU A 24 -3.59 12.23 1.94
CA LEU A 24 -2.58 12.27 3.00
C LEU A 24 -1.78 10.95 3.05
N ASN A 25 -2.48 9.81 3.02
CA ASN A 25 -1.84 8.49 3.01
C ASN A 25 -0.99 8.24 1.75
N SER A 26 -1.49 8.66 0.58
CA SER A 26 -0.71 8.58 -0.67
C SER A 26 0.55 9.44 -0.57
N TYR A 27 0.44 10.65 -0.01
CA TYR A 27 1.59 11.52 0.20
C TYR A 27 2.63 10.89 1.13
N CYS A 28 2.20 10.33 2.27
CA CYS A 28 3.12 9.68 3.22
C CYS A 28 3.87 8.49 2.62
N ARG A 29 3.32 7.82 1.60
CA ARG A 29 3.96 6.69 0.92
C ARG A 29 4.97 7.14 -0.15
N GLU A 30 4.76 8.30 -0.75
CA GLU A 30 5.45 8.72 -1.98
C GLU A 30 6.46 9.86 -1.77
N PHE A 31 6.37 10.56 -0.64
CA PHE A 31 7.24 11.67 -0.25
C PHE A 31 7.84 11.45 1.14
N SER A 32 8.95 12.13 1.43
CA SER A 32 9.71 11.96 2.68
C SER A 32 9.74 13.21 3.58
N ASN A 33 9.22 14.35 3.13
CA ASN A 33 9.18 15.61 3.89
C ASN A 33 7.98 15.67 4.86
N TRP A 34 7.81 14.60 5.63
CA TRP A 34 6.81 14.53 6.69
C TRP A 34 7.37 13.79 7.91
N SER A 35 6.82 14.07 9.08
CA SER A 35 7.21 13.44 10.33
C SER A 35 6.03 13.34 11.29
N ARG A 36 6.07 12.41 12.25
CA ARG A 36 5.18 12.47 13.41
C ARG A 36 5.58 13.65 14.29
N TYR A 37 4.61 14.30 14.93
CA TYR A 37 4.82 15.43 15.84
C TYR A 37 4.05 15.17 17.14
N LEU A 38 4.74 15.21 18.27
CA LEU A 38 4.22 14.86 19.59
C LEU A 38 4.12 16.06 20.54
N GLY A 39 2.96 16.15 21.19
CA GLY A 39 2.66 17.09 22.26
C GLY A 39 2.39 18.52 21.79
N ILE A 40 2.38 19.42 22.76
CA ILE A 40 2.06 20.84 22.56
C ILE A 40 3.34 21.65 22.83
N PRO A 41 3.79 22.50 21.89
CA PRO A 41 5.03 23.25 22.08
C PRO A 41 4.96 24.30 23.19
N LYS A 42 6.12 24.59 23.79
CA LYS A 42 6.35 25.58 24.84
C LYS A 42 6.92 26.88 24.25
N TYR A 43 7.78 26.79 23.24
CA TYR A 43 8.46 27.92 22.61
C TYR A 43 7.82 28.37 21.29
N ASP A 44 6.70 27.73 20.92
CA ASP A 44 5.89 28.08 19.76
C ASP A 44 4.46 28.41 20.20
N GLN A 45 4.25 29.62 20.74
CA GLN A 45 2.97 30.02 21.32
C GLN A 45 1.79 29.99 20.33
N PRO A 46 1.93 30.45 19.06
CA PRO A 46 0.84 30.37 18.09
C PRO A 46 0.37 28.93 17.86
N LEU A 47 1.29 27.99 17.64
CA LEU A 47 0.96 26.58 17.44
C LEU A 47 0.39 25.97 18.73
N ALA A 48 1.00 26.26 19.88
CA ALA A 48 0.55 25.78 21.18
C ALA A 48 -0.90 26.17 21.47
N ASN A 49 -1.26 27.43 21.18
CA ASN A 49 -2.62 27.91 21.35
C ASN A 49 -3.62 27.12 20.49
N HIS A 50 -3.25 26.79 19.26
CA HIS A 50 -4.12 26.01 18.38
C HIS A 50 -4.26 24.56 18.85
N LEU A 51 -3.14 23.86 19.14
CA LEU A 51 -3.16 22.45 19.53
C LEU A 51 -3.89 22.23 20.88
N LYS A 52 -3.80 23.19 21.81
CA LYS A 52 -4.57 23.16 23.06
C LYS A 52 -6.08 23.20 22.84
N LEU A 53 -6.56 23.86 21.79
CA LEU A 53 -8.00 23.96 21.49
C LEU A 53 -8.58 22.64 20.99
N THR A 54 -7.79 21.84 20.26
CA THR A 54 -8.24 20.54 19.72
C THR A 54 -8.01 19.40 20.72
N GLY A 55 -6.98 19.50 21.56
CA GLY A 55 -6.63 18.48 22.55
C GLY A 55 -5.98 17.22 21.96
N HIS A 56 -5.59 17.24 20.68
CA HIS A 56 -4.84 16.16 20.06
C HIS A 56 -3.36 16.27 20.40
N GLU A 57 -2.72 15.16 20.79
CA GLU A 57 -1.30 15.15 21.16
C GLU A 57 -0.40 14.63 20.02
N LEU A 58 -0.92 13.86 19.08
CA LEU A 58 -0.13 13.28 17.99
C LEU A 58 -0.62 13.77 16.64
N HIS A 59 0.31 14.21 15.79
CA HIS A 59 0.03 14.71 14.44
C HIS A 59 1.01 14.12 13.43
N ILE A 60 0.64 14.12 12.15
CA ILE A 60 1.62 14.15 11.05
C ILE A 60 1.86 15.61 10.68
N ARG A 61 3.12 16.04 10.74
CA ARG A 61 3.62 17.31 10.21
C ARG A 61 4.11 17.08 8.78
N PHE A 62 3.62 17.86 7.83
CA PHE A 62 4.15 17.93 6.47
C PHE A 62 4.93 19.23 6.29
N ASP A 63 6.18 19.11 5.85
CA ASP A 63 7.13 20.21 5.79
C ASP A 63 7.13 20.86 4.40
N PHE A 64 6.53 22.06 4.31
CA PHE A 64 6.57 22.91 3.13
C PHE A 64 7.33 24.21 3.43
N SER A 65 8.30 24.18 4.36
CA SER A 65 9.03 25.36 4.83
C SER A 65 9.76 26.09 3.70
N ALA A 66 10.18 25.38 2.64
CA ALA A 66 10.71 25.96 1.40
C ALA A 66 9.74 26.95 0.73
N PHE A 67 8.45 26.87 1.04
CA PHE A 67 7.38 27.77 0.58
C PHE A 67 6.75 28.58 1.72
N GLY A 68 7.37 28.61 2.91
CA GLY A 68 6.88 29.33 4.08
C GLY A 68 5.63 28.72 4.73
N LEU A 69 5.39 27.42 4.56
CA LEU A 69 4.18 26.74 5.05
C LEU A 69 4.49 25.43 5.80
N GLU A 70 3.62 25.06 6.72
CA GLU A 70 3.60 23.73 7.34
C GLU A 70 2.17 23.24 7.47
N VAL A 71 1.94 21.93 7.39
CA VAL A 71 0.62 21.33 7.55
C VAL A 71 0.65 20.33 8.70
N PHE A 72 -0.36 20.36 9.57
CA PHE A 72 -0.50 19.41 10.67
C PHE A 72 -1.84 18.66 10.53
N ALA A 73 -1.77 17.34 10.39
CA ALA A 73 -2.91 16.45 10.39
C ALA A 73 -2.97 15.68 11.70
N PRO A 74 -3.97 15.90 12.58
CA PRO A 74 -4.06 15.19 13.84
C PRO A 74 -4.32 13.70 13.60
N LEU A 75 -3.61 12.85 14.33
CA LEU A 75 -3.65 11.39 14.19
C LEU A 75 -4.64 10.77 15.16
N LYS A 76 -5.53 9.93 14.63
CA LYS A 76 -6.36 9.00 15.40
C LYS A 76 -5.65 7.66 15.57
N HIS A 77 -4.99 7.18 14.52
CA HIS A 77 -4.25 5.93 14.50
C HIS A 77 -3.02 6.07 13.59
N TYR A 78 -1.83 5.86 14.15
CA TYR A 78 -0.62 5.68 13.34
C TYR A 78 -0.48 4.19 13.02
N ALA A 79 -0.40 3.87 11.73
CA ALA A 79 -0.32 2.50 11.24
C ALA A 79 1.05 2.23 10.64
N GLU A 80 1.72 1.20 11.16
CA GLU A 80 2.96 0.64 10.61
C GLU A 80 2.71 -0.03 9.26
N SER A 81 1.49 -0.51 9.03
CA SER A 81 1.01 -1.06 7.76
C SER A 81 0.84 0.01 6.66
N GLY A 82 1.12 1.29 6.97
CA GLY A 82 1.21 2.36 5.97
C GLY A 82 -0.09 3.05 5.60
N ARG A 83 -1.18 2.86 6.35
CA ARG A 83 -2.42 3.64 6.21
C ARG A 83 -2.88 4.21 7.55
N HIS A 84 -2.60 5.48 7.77
CA HIS A 84 -2.96 6.22 8.97
C HIS A 84 -4.42 6.65 8.97
N VAL A 85 -4.98 6.87 10.16
CA VAL A 85 -6.32 7.42 10.36
C VAL A 85 -6.21 8.78 11.03
N PHE A 86 -6.92 9.77 10.50
CA PHE A 86 -6.79 11.17 10.90
C PHE A 86 -8.05 11.68 11.62
N HIS A 87 -7.87 12.68 12.48
CA HIS A 87 -8.95 13.57 12.89
C HIS A 87 -8.99 14.80 11.97
N TYR A 88 -10.13 15.49 11.97
CA TYR A 88 -10.34 16.73 11.23
C TYR A 88 -10.76 17.86 12.18
N PRO A 89 -10.40 19.13 11.90
CA PRO A 89 -9.75 19.61 10.68
C PRO A 89 -8.23 19.37 10.65
N VAL A 90 -7.68 19.20 9.44
CA VAL A 90 -6.25 19.39 9.16
C VAL A 90 -5.99 20.88 9.04
N ILE A 91 -4.83 21.35 9.51
CA ILE A 91 -4.48 22.77 9.49
C ILE A 91 -3.23 23.06 8.67
N VAL A 92 -3.18 24.27 8.11
CA VAL A 92 -1.98 24.86 7.53
C VAL A 92 -1.57 26.09 8.34
N ARG A 93 -0.26 26.25 8.54
CA ARG A 93 0.36 27.41 9.15
C ARG A 93 1.18 28.17 8.13
N ASN A 94 1.09 29.50 8.15
CA ASN A 94 2.05 30.39 7.49
C ASN A 94 3.21 30.71 8.45
N LEU A 95 4.44 30.44 8.03
CA LEU A 95 5.64 30.62 8.86
C LEU A 95 6.09 32.08 9.01
N GLU A 96 5.66 32.97 8.10
CA GLU A 96 5.96 34.41 8.18
C GLU A 96 4.99 35.14 9.11
N THR A 97 3.69 34.79 9.05
CA THR A 97 2.64 35.49 9.81
C THR A 97 2.16 34.76 11.05
N ASP A 98 2.55 33.49 11.22
CA ASP A 98 2.02 32.56 12.23
C ASP A 98 0.50 32.34 12.17
N GLU A 99 -0.13 32.70 11.05
CA GLU A 99 -1.55 32.45 10.83
C GLU A 99 -1.81 30.95 10.64
N ILE A 100 -2.75 30.41 11.43
CA ILE A 100 -3.18 29.01 11.36
C ILE A 100 -4.64 28.94 10.93
N ARG A 101 -4.93 28.13 9.91
CA ARG A 101 -6.29 27.92 9.40
C ARG A 101 -6.53 26.47 8.97
N PRO A 102 -7.78 25.99 9.01
CA PRO A 102 -8.14 24.73 8.36
C PRO A 102 -7.78 24.73 6.88
N ILE A 103 -7.41 23.56 6.37
CA ILE A 103 -7.14 23.30 4.96
C ILE A 103 -7.99 22.12 4.49
N ASP A 104 -8.32 22.06 3.20
CA ASP A 104 -9.04 20.96 2.58
C ASP A 104 -8.15 20.17 1.61
N ALA A 105 -8.69 19.10 1.01
CA ALA A 105 -7.96 18.24 0.08
C ALA A 105 -7.45 19.00 -1.15
N LEU A 106 -8.24 19.94 -1.68
CA LEU A 106 -7.87 20.73 -2.87
C LEU A 106 -6.69 21.63 -2.57
N ARG A 107 -6.73 22.35 -1.45
CA ARG A 107 -5.64 23.24 -1.07
C ARG A 107 -4.39 22.46 -0.67
N PHE A 108 -4.52 21.28 -0.06
CA PHE A 108 -3.37 20.40 0.17
C PHE A 108 -2.77 19.90 -1.14
N MET A 109 -3.59 19.49 -2.11
CA MET A 109 -3.14 19.11 -3.46
C MET A 109 -2.35 20.25 -4.15
N GLU A 110 -2.72 21.52 -3.95
CA GLU A 110 -1.94 22.65 -4.47
C GLU A 110 -0.53 22.75 -3.87
N LEU A 111 -0.38 22.45 -2.58
CA LEU A 111 0.94 22.41 -1.92
C LEU A 111 1.77 21.24 -2.44
N ILE A 112 1.15 20.08 -2.63
CA ILE A 112 1.80 18.90 -3.23
C ILE A 112 2.29 19.24 -4.63
N ILE A 113 1.46 19.84 -5.48
CA ILE A 113 1.83 20.25 -6.85
C ILE A 113 3.00 21.23 -6.82
N LEU A 114 2.97 22.22 -5.92
CA LEU A 114 4.04 23.21 -5.79
C LEU A 114 5.37 22.54 -5.39
N PHE A 115 5.32 21.62 -4.43
CA PHE A 115 6.50 20.87 -3.96
C PHE A 115 7.03 19.91 -5.03
N ALA A 116 6.16 19.09 -5.61
CA ALA A 116 6.52 18.07 -6.60
C ALA A 116 7.05 18.67 -7.91
N LYS A 117 6.72 19.91 -8.25
CA LYS A 117 7.26 20.61 -9.44
C LYS A 117 8.78 20.76 -9.46
N ALA A 118 9.43 20.71 -8.29
CA ALA A 118 10.89 20.73 -8.22
C ALA A 118 11.52 19.49 -8.87
N GLU A 119 10.86 18.33 -8.76
CA GLU A 119 11.30 17.06 -9.38
C GLU A 119 10.58 16.79 -10.71
N PHE A 120 9.31 17.17 -10.83
CA PHE A 120 8.45 16.89 -11.97
C PHE A 120 7.85 18.18 -12.58
N PRO A 121 8.60 18.90 -13.44
CA PRO A 121 8.15 20.17 -14.01
C PRO A 121 6.93 20.05 -14.94
N GLN A 122 6.63 18.85 -15.45
CA GLN A 122 5.55 18.56 -16.40
C GLN A 122 4.15 18.40 -15.78
N ILE A 123 3.99 18.58 -14.47
CA ILE A 123 2.71 18.37 -13.76
C ILE A 123 1.58 19.22 -14.36
N ASN A 124 0.46 18.57 -14.69
CA ASN A 124 -0.76 19.25 -15.13
C ASN A 124 -1.67 19.55 -13.91
N ALA A 125 -1.45 20.72 -13.31
CA ALA A 125 -2.14 21.12 -12.09
C ALA A 125 -3.68 21.21 -12.24
N GLU A 126 -4.16 21.70 -13.38
CA GLU A 126 -5.60 21.86 -13.63
C GLU A 126 -6.30 20.51 -13.76
N LEU A 127 -5.69 19.58 -14.51
CA LEU A 127 -6.23 18.24 -14.70
C LEU A 127 -6.29 17.44 -13.39
N VAL A 128 -5.22 17.47 -12.59
CA VAL A 128 -5.21 16.71 -11.32
C VAL A 128 -6.24 17.25 -10.33
N LYS A 129 -6.37 18.58 -10.23
CA LYS A 129 -7.38 19.19 -9.36
C LYS A 129 -8.80 18.91 -9.82
N SER A 130 -9.08 18.95 -11.13
CA SER A 130 -10.40 18.62 -11.66
C SER A 130 -10.76 17.14 -11.40
N ARG A 131 -9.79 16.24 -11.50
CA ARG A 131 -9.99 14.82 -11.16
C ARG A 131 -10.23 14.59 -9.67
N LEU A 132 -9.55 15.33 -8.80
CA LEU A 132 -9.79 15.26 -7.35
C LEU A 132 -11.21 15.75 -7.00
N LEU A 133 -11.63 16.86 -7.59
CA LEU A 133 -12.99 17.37 -7.42
C LEU A 133 -14.04 16.35 -7.92
N ASN A 134 -13.82 15.77 -9.11
CA ASN A 134 -14.69 14.73 -9.66
C ASN A 134 -14.80 13.52 -8.71
N SER A 135 -13.70 13.08 -8.10
CA SER A 135 -13.71 11.99 -7.11
C SER A 135 -14.55 12.33 -5.87
N ILE A 136 -14.44 13.55 -5.34
CA ILE A 136 -15.22 14.03 -4.19
C ILE A 136 -16.71 14.12 -4.53
N GLU A 137 -17.06 14.67 -5.70
CA GLU A 137 -18.44 14.81 -6.16
C GLU A 137 -19.10 13.45 -6.40
N ASN A 138 -18.39 12.52 -7.04
CA ASN A 138 -18.91 11.18 -7.27
C ASN A 138 -19.16 10.43 -5.96
N LEU A 139 -18.20 10.49 -5.02
CA LEU A 139 -18.40 9.88 -3.70
C LEU A 139 -19.60 10.49 -2.97
N THR A 140 -19.78 11.82 -3.05
CA THR A 140 -20.95 12.49 -2.47
C THR A 140 -22.25 11.93 -3.02
N LYS A 141 -22.34 11.72 -4.34
CA LYS A 141 -23.52 11.15 -5.01
C LYS A 141 -23.79 9.70 -4.57
N TYR A 142 -22.75 8.89 -4.39
CA TYR A 142 -22.92 7.53 -3.88
C TYR A 142 -23.38 7.51 -2.42
N LEU A 143 -22.80 8.36 -1.56
CA LEU A 143 -23.24 8.47 -0.17
C LEU A 143 -24.68 8.98 -0.07
N GLU A 144 -25.09 9.91 -0.93
CA GLU A 144 -26.48 10.36 -1.03
C GLU A 144 -27.40 9.21 -1.45
N TYR A 145 -26.99 8.43 -2.46
CA TYR A 145 -27.73 7.25 -2.88
C TYR A 145 -27.89 6.25 -1.72
N PHE A 146 -26.82 5.94 -0.97
CA PHE A 146 -26.90 5.04 0.19
C PHE A 146 -27.81 5.58 1.29
N ASN A 147 -27.66 6.85 1.63
CA ASN A 147 -28.46 7.52 2.65
C ASN A 147 -29.96 7.55 2.29
N ARG A 148 -30.29 7.69 0.99
CA ARG A 148 -31.67 7.69 0.49
C ARG A 148 -32.28 6.29 0.37
N THR A 149 -31.48 5.31 -0.08
CA THR A 149 -31.98 3.95 -0.37
C THR A 149 -31.86 2.99 0.81
N GLY A 150 -31.01 3.29 1.80
CA GLY A 150 -30.68 2.37 2.88
C GLY A 150 -29.80 1.20 2.44
N LYS A 151 -29.13 1.29 1.28
CA LYS A 151 -28.25 0.21 0.78
C LYS A 151 -27.11 -0.05 1.78
N LEU A 152 -27.05 -1.28 2.29
CA LEU A 152 -26.01 -1.73 3.21
C LEU A 152 -24.84 -2.37 2.45
N VAL A 153 -23.64 -1.85 2.70
CA VAL A 153 -22.39 -2.34 2.07
C VAL A 153 -21.44 -3.05 3.02
N ASN A 154 -21.83 -3.27 4.28
CA ASN A 154 -20.97 -3.89 5.30
C ASN A 154 -21.59 -5.13 5.97
N ARG A 155 -22.54 -5.82 5.31
CA ARG A 155 -23.20 -7.02 5.84
C ARG A 155 -22.20 -8.17 6.07
N GLU A 156 -22.45 -8.99 7.09
CA GLU A 156 -21.63 -10.17 7.40
C GLU A 156 -21.58 -11.15 6.22
N TYR A 157 -22.76 -11.49 5.68
CA TYR A 157 -22.94 -12.33 4.52
C TYR A 157 -23.08 -11.43 3.30
N MET A 158 -22.28 -11.72 2.27
CA MET A 158 -22.48 -11.16 0.94
C MET A 158 -22.26 -12.26 -0.08
N ASN A 159 -23.17 -12.30 -1.05
CA ASN A 159 -22.97 -13.08 -2.25
C ASN A 159 -21.94 -12.38 -3.17
N PHE A 160 -21.62 -12.99 -4.31
CA PHE A 160 -20.59 -12.45 -5.22
C PHE A 160 -20.87 -10.99 -5.65
N ILE A 161 -22.06 -10.71 -6.17
CA ILE A 161 -22.34 -9.39 -6.71
C ILE A 161 -22.52 -8.33 -5.61
N ASP A 162 -23.10 -8.71 -4.47
CA ASP A 162 -23.18 -7.82 -3.30
C ASP A 162 -21.78 -7.41 -2.83
N ALA A 163 -20.82 -8.35 -2.83
CA ALA A 163 -19.45 -8.08 -2.45
C ALA A 163 -18.75 -7.13 -3.45
N GLU A 164 -18.93 -7.35 -4.76
CA GLU A 164 -18.40 -6.45 -5.79
C GLU A 164 -18.94 -5.03 -5.70
N GLN A 165 -20.22 -4.90 -5.36
CA GLN A 165 -20.93 -3.63 -5.29
C GLN A 165 -20.85 -2.95 -3.92
N SER A 166 -20.07 -3.53 -3.01
CA SER A 166 -19.86 -3.00 -1.66
C SER A 166 -18.67 -2.06 -1.53
N LEU A 167 -17.72 -2.05 -2.49
CA LEU A 167 -16.54 -1.18 -2.45
C LEU A 167 -16.91 0.30 -2.74
N ALA A 168 -17.39 0.98 -1.72
CA ALA A 168 -17.95 2.33 -1.82
C ALA A 168 -16.90 3.43 -1.67
N LEU A 169 -15.78 3.18 -0.99
CA LEU A 169 -14.70 4.18 -0.83
C LEU A 169 -13.62 4.08 -1.91
N GLY A 170 -13.44 2.89 -2.48
CA GLY A 170 -12.34 2.61 -3.41
C GLY A 170 -11.04 2.36 -2.65
N ASP A 171 -9.89 2.53 -3.32
CA ASP A 171 -8.58 2.35 -2.69
C ASP A 171 -8.30 3.49 -1.69
N ASN A 172 -8.09 3.11 -0.42
CA ASN A 172 -7.82 4.03 0.68
C ASN A 172 -6.41 4.68 0.62
N SER A 173 -5.59 4.31 -0.36
CA SER A 173 -4.27 4.88 -0.64
C SER A 173 -4.14 5.32 -2.10
N HIS A 174 -5.26 5.70 -2.70
CA HIS A 174 -5.31 6.34 -4.00
C HIS A 174 -6.02 7.70 -3.88
N PRO A 175 -5.40 8.82 -4.32
CA PRO A 175 -5.95 10.16 -4.09
C PRO A 175 -7.24 10.45 -4.87
N LEU A 176 -7.50 9.69 -5.93
CA LEU A 176 -8.62 9.87 -6.87
C LEU A 176 -9.51 8.61 -6.99
N ALA A 177 -9.71 7.89 -5.88
CA ALA A 177 -10.30 6.54 -5.86
C ALA A 177 -11.69 6.42 -6.52
N LYS A 178 -12.47 7.52 -6.60
CA LYS A 178 -13.80 7.56 -7.23
C LYS A 178 -13.88 8.52 -8.42
N GLY A 179 -12.75 8.94 -8.95
CA GLY A 179 -12.68 9.68 -10.21
C GLY A 179 -13.19 8.81 -11.38
N ARG A 180 -14.10 9.36 -12.18
CA ARG A 180 -14.72 8.72 -13.36
C ARG A 180 -14.86 9.75 -14.47
N MET A 181 -13.74 10.12 -15.08
CA MET A 181 -13.74 11.10 -16.16
C MET A 181 -14.20 10.43 -17.45
N GLY A 182 -15.39 10.77 -17.92
CA GLY A 182 -15.96 10.25 -19.17
C GLY A 182 -17.49 10.28 -19.15
N PHE A 183 -18.11 9.86 -18.04
CA PHE A 183 -19.56 9.96 -17.86
C PHE A 183 -20.01 11.42 -17.91
N LYS A 184 -21.02 11.69 -18.73
CA LYS A 184 -21.43 13.06 -19.09
C LYS A 184 -22.38 13.69 -18.08
N ASN A 185 -23.09 12.85 -17.31
CA ASN A 185 -24.12 13.27 -16.37
C ASN A 185 -24.32 12.23 -15.26
N ASP A 186 -25.14 12.59 -14.28
CA ASP A 186 -25.39 11.77 -13.10
C ASP A 186 -26.18 10.49 -13.41
N GLU A 187 -27.00 10.50 -14.46
CA GLU A 187 -27.75 9.30 -14.88
C GLU A 187 -26.78 8.22 -15.39
N GLU A 188 -25.85 8.59 -16.27
CA GLU A 188 -24.79 7.69 -16.73
C GLU A 188 -23.93 7.20 -15.56
N LEU A 189 -23.56 8.10 -14.65
CA LEU A 189 -22.81 7.75 -13.45
C LEU A 189 -23.57 6.67 -12.68
N LEU A 190 -24.79 6.93 -12.20
CA LEU A 190 -25.51 5.96 -11.36
C LEU A 190 -25.91 4.68 -12.13
N LYS A 191 -26.09 4.74 -13.45
CA LYS A 191 -26.44 3.55 -14.25
C LYS A 191 -25.26 2.60 -14.46
N TYR A 192 -24.05 3.13 -14.64
CA TYR A 192 -22.86 2.34 -14.95
C TYR A 192 -21.93 2.13 -13.74
N SER A 193 -22.39 2.47 -12.53
CA SER A 193 -21.61 2.37 -11.29
C SER A 193 -21.97 1.13 -10.46
N PRO A 194 -20.99 0.37 -9.94
CA PRO A 194 -21.26 -0.75 -9.03
C PRO A 194 -21.87 -0.29 -7.70
N GLU A 195 -21.50 0.89 -7.20
CA GLU A 195 -21.99 1.44 -5.94
C GLU A 195 -23.52 1.52 -5.92
N THR A 196 -24.14 1.87 -7.04
CA THR A 196 -25.59 2.00 -7.17
C THR A 196 -26.30 0.76 -7.66
N ALA A 197 -25.59 -0.36 -7.83
CA ALA A 197 -26.12 -1.60 -8.43
C ALA A 197 -26.84 -1.32 -9.76
N GLY A 198 -26.28 -0.45 -10.60
CA GLY A 198 -26.88 -0.09 -11.87
C GLY A 198 -27.03 -1.31 -12.79
N GLU A 199 -28.09 -1.33 -13.59
CA GLU A 199 -28.39 -2.44 -14.49
C GLU A 199 -28.65 -1.93 -15.91
N PHE A 200 -28.20 -2.69 -16.90
CA PHE A 200 -28.37 -2.35 -18.31
C PHE A 200 -28.27 -3.59 -19.21
N GLN A 201 -28.91 -3.50 -20.37
CA GLN A 201 -28.68 -4.47 -21.46
C GLN A 201 -27.35 -4.16 -22.16
N LEU A 202 -26.73 -5.18 -22.73
CA LEU A 202 -25.54 -5.00 -23.56
C LEU A 202 -25.95 -4.47 -24.95
N SER A 203 -25.10 -3.64 -25.55
CA SER A 203 -25.21 -3.28 -26.96
C SER A 203 -24.52 -4.33 -27.83
N TYR A 204 -24.93 -4.48 -29.09
CA TYR A 204 -24.28 -5.42 -30.01
C TYR A 204 -23.88 -4.75 -31.32
N PHE A 205 -22.79 -5.25 -31.90
CA PHE A 205 -22.35 -4.92 -33.26
C PHE A 205 -22.26 -6.19 -34.12
N LEU A 206 -22.54 -6.04 -35.41
CA LEU A 206 -22.29 -7.05 -36.43
C LEU A 206 -21.13 -6.57 -37.29
N VAL A 207 -20.03 -7.33 -37.31
CA VAL A 207 -18.78 -6.89 -37.96
C VAL A 207 -18.31 -7.95 -38.95
N SER A 208 -17.81 -7.48 -40.10
CA SER A 208 -17.23 -8.35 -41.13
C SER A 208 -16.06 -9.16 -40.57
N PRO A 209 -15.97 -10.48 -40.84
CA PRO A 209 -14.93 -11.35 -40.28
C PRO A 209 -13.50 -10.89 -40.60
N ALA A 210 -13.30 -10.22 -41.74
CA ALA A 210 -11.99 -9.70 -42.13
C ALA A 210 -11.42 -8.62 -41.18
N HIS A 211 -12.26 -8.08 -40.30
CA HIS A 211 -11.92 -7.01 -39.37
C HIS A 211 -11.91 -7.46 -37.91
N VAL A 212 -12.23 -8.73 -37.61
CA VAL A 212 -12.31 -9.24 -36.25
C VAL A 212 -11.20 -10.26 -36.00
N THR A 213 -10.41 -10.01 -34.98
CA THR A 213 -9.53 -11.01 -34.39
C THR A 213 -10.24 -11.57 -33.16
N GLU A 214 -10.39 -12.89 -33.06
CA GLU A 214 -10.87 -13.56 -31.85
C GLU A 214 -9.95 -14.72 -31.48
N GLN A 215 -9.79 -14.95 -30.19
CA GLN A 215 -9.12 -16.12 -29.64
C GLN A 215 -10.01 -16.75 -28.57
N ASN A 216 -9.93 -18.07 -28.42
CA ASN A 216 -10.65 -18.79 -27.37
C ASN A 216 -9.94 -20.09 -27.00
N ALA A 217 -9.52 -20.20 -25.74
CA ALA A 217 -8.82 -21.36 -25.21
C ALA A 217 -9.73 -22.61 -25.16
N GLU A 218 -11.05 -22.46 -25.33
CA GLU A 218 -12.00 -23.58 -25.42
C GLU A 218 -12.07 -24.23 -26.81
N GLY A 219 -11.40 -23.67 -27.83
CA GLY A 219 -11.27 -24.30 -29.15
C GLY A 219 -12.45 -24.09 -30.10
N TYR A 220 -13.32 -23.10 -29.84
CA TYR A 220 -14.40 -22.70 -30.73
C TYR A 220 -14.53 -21.16 -30.82
N GLU A 221 -15.15 -20.65 -31.87
CA GLU A 221 -15.40 -19.21 -32.05
C GLU A 221 -16.46 -18.71 -31.05
N ILE A 222 -16.04 -17.85 -30.11
CA ILE A 222 -16.93 -17.39 -29.04
C ILE A 222 -18.04 -16.48 -29.60
N THR A 223 -17.76 -15.75 -30.68
CA THR A 223 -18.73 -14.87 -31.36
C THR A 223 -19.93 -15.62 -31.95
N VAL A 224 -19.79 -16.91 -32.28
CA VAL A 224 -20.93 -17.76 -32.67
C VAL A 224 -21.90 -17.94 -31.51
N THR A 225 -21.39 -18.08 -30.29
CA THR A 225 -22.22 -18.19 -29.08
C THR A 225 -23.04 -16.91 -28.89
N PHE A 226 -22.39 -15.74 -28.98
CA PHE A 226 -23.07 -14.45 -28.87
C PHE A 226 -24.13 -14.23 -29.95
N LYS A 227 -23.86 -14.69 -31.18
CA LYS A 227 -24.86 -14.66 -32.27
C LYS A 227 -26.09 -15.49 -31.91
N MET A 228 -25.90 -16.69 -31.37
CA MET A 228 -27.02 -17.55 -30.95
C MET A 228 -27.80 -16.97 -29.77
N GLU A 229 -27.12 -16.41 -28.78
CA GLU A 229 -27.75 -15.70 -27.66
C GLU A 229 -28.59 -14.52 -28.14
N LEU A 230 -28.05 -13.71 -29.06
CA LEU A 230 -28.76 -12.57 -29.64
C LEU A 230 -29.97 -13.01 -30.47
N LEU A 231 -29.85 -14.06 -31.28
CA LEU A 231 -30.97 -14.62 -32.05
C LEU A 231 -32.12 -15.07 -31.15
N ASN A 232 -31.81 -15.59 -29.95
CA ASN A 232 -32.82 -15.98 -28.96
C ASN A 232 -33.43 -14.78 -28.23
N ALA A 233 -32.68 -13.69 -28.06
CA ALA A 233 -33.12 -12.49 -27.35
C ALA A 233 -34.00 -11.56 -28.22
N VAL A 234 -33.75 -11.52 -29.54
CA VAL A 234 -34.45 -10.62 -30.46
C VAL A 234 -35.83 -11.18 -30.85
N PRO A 235 -36.93 -10.40 -30.73
CA PRO A 235 -38.26 -10.86 -31.12
C PRO A 235 -38.38 -11.23 -32.60
N ALA A 236 -39.20 -12.25 -32.89
CA ALA A 236 -39.48 -12.69 -34.26
C ALA A 236 -40.01 -11.53 -35.12
N GLY A 237 -39.48 -11.39 -36.34
CA GLY A 237 -39.85 -10.34 -37.29
C GLY A 237 -39.12 -9.01 -37.11
N HIS A 238 -38.22 -8.89 -36.13
CA HIS A 238 -37.38 -7.70 -36.00
C HIS A 238 -36.33 -7.61 -37.13
N GLN A 239 -36.10 -6.40 -37.66
CA GLN A 239 -35.23 -6.15 -38.82
C GLN A 239 -33.78 -6.65 -38.65
N ILE A 240 -33.29 -6.72 -37.41
CA ILE A 240 -31.95 -7.24 -37.11
C ILE A 240 -31.82 -8.72 -37.47
N LEU A 241 -32.89 -9.51 -37.36
CA LEU A 241 -32.85 -10.92 -37.71
C LEU A 241 -32.58 -11.12 -39.21
N GLU A 242 -33.15 -10.25 -40.06
CA GLU A 242 -32.86 -10.25 -41.50
C GLU A 242 -31.39 -9.88 -41.78
N LEU A 243 -30.86 -8.90 -41.05
CA LEU A 243 -29.46 -8.51 -41.14
C LEU A 243 -28.49 -9.64 -40.71
N LEU A 244 -28.79 -10.33 -39.60
CA LEU A 244 -28.01 -11.48 -39.11
C LEU A 244 -28.07 -12.68 -40.07
N ASN A 245 -29.21 -12.89 -40.73
CA ASN A 245 -29.41 -13.96 -41.71
C ASN A 245 -28.70 -13.66 -43.04
N SER A 246 -28.76 -12.41 -43.51
CA SER A 246 -28.06 -11.98 -44.73
C SER A 246 -26.53 -11.98 -44.60
N HIS A 247 -26.02 -11.91 -43.37
CA HIS A 247 -24.60 -11.94 -43.04
C HIS A 247 -24.29 -13.12 -42.12
N ALA A 248 -24.54 -14.33 -42.64
CA ALA A 248 -24.51 -15.57 -41.85
C ALA A 248 -23.12 -15.85 -41.22
N ASP A 249 -22.03 -15.47 -41.89
CA ASP A 249 -20.64 -15.65 -41.48
C ASP A 249 -20.08 -14.50 -40.63
N TRP A 250 -20.84 -13.41 -40.45
CA TRP A 250 -20.37 -12.24 -39.71
C TRP A 250 -20.42 -12.42 -38.20
N LYS A 251 -19.52 -11.70 -37.52
CA LYS A 251 -19.24 -11.81 -36.10
C LYS A 251 -20.14 -10.88 -35.30
N VAL A 252 -20.79 -11.41 -34.27
CA VAL A 252 -21.61 -10.62 -33.33
C VAL A 252 -20.77 -10.31 -32.09
N LEU A 253 -20.63 -9.03 -31.79
CA LEU A 253 -19.78 -8.53 -30.70
C LEU A 253 -20.65 -7.84 -29.64
N PRO A 254 -20.77 -8.38 -28.41
CA PRO A 254 -21.38 -7.67 -27.28
C PRO A 254 -20.49 -6.51 -26.84
N MET A 255 -21.08 -5.41 -26.40
CA MET A 255 -20.38 -4.19 -26.01
C MET A 255 -21.05 -3.54 -24.80
N HIS A 256 -20.26 -2.84 -23.99
CA HIS A 256 -20.81 -1.93 -22.99
C HIS A 256 -21.61 -0.81 -23.68
N PRO A 257 -22.85 -0.50 -23.25
CA PRO A 257 -23.71 0.43 -24.00
C PRO A 257 -23.20 1.87 -24.04
N TRP A 258 -22.51 2.32 -22.99
CA TRP A 258 -21.84 3.63 -23.02
C TRP A 258 -20.71 3.66 -24.05
N GLU A 259 -19.89 2.61 -24.13
CA GLU A 259 -18.76 2.52 -25.05
C GLU A 259 -19.26 2.40 -26.50
N ALA A 260 -20.33 1.65 -26.73
CA ALA A 260 -20.97 1.55 -28.03
C ALA A 260 -21.39 2.93 -28.57
N GLN A 261 -22.00 3.78 -27.72
CA GLN A 261 -22.37 5.15 -28.11
C GLN A 261 -21.14 6.04 -28.34
N TYR A 262 -20.09 5.88 -27.54
CA TYR A 262 -18.82 6.57 -27.73
C TYR A 262 -18.20 6.22 -29.10
N LEU A 263 -18.11 4.93 -29.41
CA LEU A 263 -17.58 4.41 -30.67
C LEU A 263 -18.38 4.85 -31.89
N LEU A 264 -19.71 4.88 -31.81
CA LEU A 264 -20.57 5.39 -32.90
C LEU A 264 -20.30 6.86 -33.25
N ALA A 265 -19.69 7.63 -32.35
CA ALA A 265 -19.29 9.00 -32.63
C ALA A 265 -17.91 9.12 -33.30
N SER A 266 -17.07 8.08 -33.22
CA SER A 266 -15.71 8.06 -33.79
C SER A 266 -15.70 8.11 -35.32
N ALA A 267 -14.59 8.59 -35.90
CA ALA A 267 -14.48 8.73 -37.35
C ALA A 267 -14.35 7.36 -38.02
N GLU A 268 -13.57 6.46 -37.42
CA GLU A 268 -13.27 5.11 -37.90
C GLU A 268 -14.54 4.26 -37.99
N VAL A 269 -15.37 4.26 -36.94
CA VAL A 269 -16.62 3.47 -36.92
C VAL A 269 -17.64 4.02 -37.91
N LYS A 270 -17.76 5.35 -38.03
CA LYS A 270 -18.63 5.98 -39.05
C LYS A 270 -18.21 5.60 -40.46
N GLU A 271 -16.90 5.56 -40.73
CA GLU A 271 -16.37 5.14 -42.02
C GLU A 271 -16.69 3.67 -42.31
N MET A 272 -16.42 2.77 -41.36
CA MET A 272 -16.78 1.35 -41.49
C MET A 272 -18.28 1.13 -41.72
N GLN A 273 -19.14 1.91 -41.07
CA GLN A 273 -20.59 1.86 -41.32
C GLN A 273 -20.95 2.31 -42.74
N SER A 274 -20.30 3.37 -43.24
CA SER A 274 -20.52 3.87 -44.60
C SER A 274 -20.06 2.90 -45.68
N GLU A 275 -19.01 2.12 -45.40
CA GLU A 275 -18.50 1.05 -46.26
C GLU A 275 -19.30 -0.26 -46.12
N GLY A 276 -20.27 -0.30 -45.20
CA GLY A 276 -21.07 -1.48 -44.93
C GLY A 276 -20.23 -2.65 -44.40
N LEU A 277 -19.21 -2.37 -43.58
CA LEU A 277 -18.32 -3.36 -42.94
C LEU A 277 -18.71 -3.65 -41.48
N LEU A 278 -19.58 -2.82 -40.92
CA LEU A 278 -20.01 -2.87 -39.52
C LEU A 278 -21.43 -2.29 -39.39
N TYR A 279 -22.25 -2.93 -38.56
CA TYR A 279 -23.59 -2.46 -38.20
C TYR A 279 -23.77 -2.43 -36.69
N SER A 280 -24.40 -1.38 -36.16
CA SER A 280 -24.86 -1.37 -34.77
C SER A 280 -26.23 -2.02 -34.69
N LEU A 281 -26.39 -2.94 -33.75
CA LEU A 281 -27.62 -3.69 -33.53
C LEU A 281 -28.43 -3.14 -32.34
N GLY A 282 -27.86 -2.24 -31.53
CA GLY A 282 -28.52 -1.70 -30.34
C GLY A 282 -28.51 -2.67 -29.14
N ASP A 283 -29.37 -2.40 -28.17
CA ASP A 283 -29.34 -3.02 -26.84
C ASP A 283 -30.28 -4.23 -26.75
N TRP A 284 -29.77 -5.38 -26.30
CA TRP A 284 -30.52 -6.65 -26.27
C TRP A 284 -30.12 -7.56 -25.10
N GLY A 285 -30.94 -8.59 -24.87
CA GLY A 285 -30.63 -9.66 -23.93
C GLY A 285 -30.95 -9.32 -22.47
N PRO A 286 -30.39 -10.08 -21.50
CA PRO A 286 -30.64 -9.86 -20.09
C PRO A 286 -29.94 -8.62 -19.56
N LEU A 287 -30.31 -8.21 -18.35
CA LEU A 287 -29.62 -7.13 -17.64
C LEU A 287 -28.30 -7.62 -17.05
N TYR A 288 -27.25 -6.84 -17.27
CA TYR A 288 -25.96 -6.98 -16.62
C TYR A 288 -25.77 -5.84 -15.64
N THR A 289 -24.93 -6.08 -14.65
CA THR A 289 -24.61 -5.09 -13.62
C THR A 289 -23.08 -4.99 -13.43
N PRO A 290 -22.51 -3.78 -13.24
CA PRO A 290 -21.07 -3.61 -13.16
C PRO A 290 -20.53 -4.16 -11.84
N THR A 291 -19.31 -4.69 -11.89
CA THR A 291 -18.53 -5.11 -10.72
C THR A 291 -17.59 -3.99 -10.28
N SER A 292 -16.74 -4.22 -9.27
CA SER A 292 -15.86 -3.19 -8.70
C SER A 292 -14.86 -2.57 -9.70
N SER A 293 -14.56 -3.21 -10.84
CA SER A 293 -13.73 -2.64 -11.92
C SER A 293 -14.50 -1.75 -12.89
N ILE A 294 -15.82 -1.62 -12.75
CA ILE A 294 -16.74 -0.84 -13.60
C ILE A 294 -16.92 -1.45 -14.99
N SER A 295 -15.85 -1.61 -15.76
CA SER A 295 -15.91 -2.12 -17.14
C SER A 295 -16.17 -3.63 -17.23
N THR A 296 -16.05 -4.34 -16.11
CA THR A 296 -16.45 -5.75 -16.00
C THR A 296 -17.90 -5.86 -15.52
N VAL A 297 -18.72 -6.61 -16.25
CA VAL A 297 -20.16 -6.71 -15.98
C VAL A 297 -20.60 -8.16 -15.80
N TYR A 298 -21.53 -8.35 -14.87
CA TYR A 298 -21.96 -9.66 -14.40
C TYR A 298 -23.46 -9.86 -14.61
N ASN A 299 -23.82 -11.08 -14.99
CA ASN A 299 -25.19 -11.58 -14.91
C ASN A 299 -25.15 -12.97 -14.25
N ARG A 300 -26.06 -13.21 -13.32
CA ARG A 300 -26.10 -14.42 -12.49
C ARG A 300 -26.33 -15.72 -13.26
N GLU A 301 -27.04 -15.65 -14.39
CA GLU A 301 -27.42 -16.81 -15.19
C GLU A 301 -26.50 -17.00 -16.40
N SER A 302 -25.67 -16.01 -16.73
CA SER A 302 -24.73 -16.07 -17.84
C SER A 302 -23.56 -17.01 -17.54
N ASP A 303 -23.12 -17.73 -18.56
CA ASP A 303 -21.87 -18.50 -18.52
C ASP A 303 -20.62 -17.59 -18.51
N TRP A 304 -20.80 -16.34 -18.94
CA TRP A 304 -19.73 -15.38 -19.18
C TRP A 304 -19.88 -14.10 -18.38
N ILE A 305 -18.75 -13.59 -17.89
CA ILE A 305 -18.56 -12.23 -17.40
C ILE A 305 -17.78 -11.47 -18.47
N TYR A 306 -18.23 -10.27 -18.83
CA TYR A 306 -17.60 -9.47 -19.89
C TYR A 306 -16.74 -8.38 -19.29
N LYS A 307 -15.48 -8.26 -19.72
CA LYS A 307 -14.56 -7.16 -19.40
C LYS A 307 -14.38 -6.30 -20.65
N PHE A 308 -15.15 -5.22 -20.73
CA PHE A 308 -15.14 -4.31 -21.89
C PHE A 308 -13.99 -3.30 -21.79
N SER A 309 -13.52 -2.82 -22.95
CA SER A 309 -12.89 -1.50 -23.00
C SER A 309 -13.93 -0.43 -22.67
N LEU A 310 -13.50 0.60 -21.96
CA LEU A 310 -14.33 1.74 -21.62
C LEU A 310 -13.46 3.00 -21.56
N HIS A 311 -13.73 3.98 -22.43
CA HIS A 311 -13.03 5.28 -22.46
C HIS A 311 -13.46 6.20 -21.30
N VAL A 312 -13.37 5.68 -20.08
CA VAL A 312 -13.59 6.37 -18.82
C VAL A 312 -12.30 6.26 -18.01
N LYS A 313 -11.71 7.40 -17.68
CA LYS A 313 -10.50 7.44 -16.85
C LYS A 313 -10.85 7.29 -15.39
N THR A 314 -10.29 6.25 -14.77
CA THR A 314 -10.39 5.95 -13.33
C THR A 314 -8.99 5.91 -12.73
N THR A 315 -8.87 5.98 -11.41
CA THR A 315 -7.59 5.80 -10.66
C THR A 315 -6.35 6.31 -11.42
N ASN A 316 -5.53 5.43 -12.01
CA ASN A 316 -4.34 5.78 -12.80
C ASN A 316 -4.55 5.73 -14.33
N SER A 317 -5.63 5.11 -14.83
CA SER A 317 -5.75 4.73 -16.24
C SER A 317 -7.15 4.82 -16.82
N GLU A 318 -7.21 4.91 -18.14
CA GLU A 318 -8.44 4.59 -18.87
C GLU A 318 -8.70 3.08 -18.80
N LEU A 319 -9.96 2.69 -18.75
CA LEU A 319 -10.37 1.28 -18.68
C LEU A 319 -10.37 0.62 -20.07
N VAL A 320 -9.37 0.94 -20.89
CA VAL A 320 -9.21 0.42 -22.25
C VAL A 320 -8.33 -0.82 -22.21
N ASN A 321 -8.79 -1.91 -22.81
CA ASN A 321 -8.02 -3.14 -22.94
C ASN A 321 -7.07 -3.04 -24.13
N LEU A 322 -5.79 -3.41 -23.93
CA LEU A 322 -4.85 -3.62 -25.02
C LEU A 322 -4.87 -5.08 -25.46
N THR A 323 -4.60 -5.34 -26.75
CA THR A 323 -4.60 -6.70 -27.29
C THR A 323 -3.59 -7.60 -26.60
N ARG A 324 -2.37 -7.10 -26.37
CA ARG A 324 -1.32 -7.81 -25.62
C ARG A 324 -1.80 -8.28 -24.24
N ASP A 325 -2.58 -7.47 -23.54
CA ASP A 325 -3.06 -7.80 -22.20
C ASP A 325 -4.18 -8.85 -22.26
N LEU A 326 -5.00 -8.83 -23.32
CA LEU A 326 -5.99 -9.89 -23.59
C LEU A 326 -5.31 -11.23 -23.92
N ASP A 327 -4.19 -11.20 -24.65
CA ASP A 327 -3.39 -12.39 -24.92
C ASP A 327 -2.85 -13.05 -23.63
N ARG A 328 -2.60 -12.28 -22.56
CA ARG A 328 -2.25 -12.84 -21.23
C ARG A 328 -3.35 -13.73 -20.68
N GLY A 329 -4.59 -13.27 -20.78
CA GLY A 329 -5.78 -14.03 -20.39
C GLY A 329 -5.89 -15.34 -21.14
N TYR A 330 -5.69 -15.28 -22.46
CA TYR A 330 -5.69 -16.45 -23.33
C TYR A 330 -4.55 -17.43 -22.99
N ASP A 331 -3.33 -16.94 -22.83
CA ASP A 331 -2.14 -17.72 -22.47
C ASP A 331 -2.32 -18.52 -21.19
N ILE A 332 -2.68 -17.86 -20.09
CA ILE A 332 -2.84 -18.54 -18.81
C ILE A 332 -3.99 -19.55 -18.85
N SER A 333 -5.07 -19.24 -19.59
CA SER A 333 -6.20 -20.16 -19.76
C SER A 333 -5.80 -21.43 -20.51
N ARG A 334 -4.91 -21.34 -21.50
CA ARG A 334 -4.33 -22.50 -22.19
C ARG A 334 -3.39 -23.28 -21.27
N LEU A 335 -2.49 -22.58 -20.58
CA LEU A 335 -1.52 -23.21 -19.68
C LEU A 335 -2.20 -24.00 -18.56
N LEU A 336 -3.25 -23.44 -17.95
CA LEU A 336 -3.99 -24.10 -16.87
C LEU A 336 -4.74 -25.38 -17.30
N LYS A 337 -4.96 -25.60 -18.61
CA LYS A 337 -5.55 -26.83 -19.15
C LYS A 337 -4.55 -27.96 -19.34
N THR A 338 -3.25 -27.66 -19.32
CA THR A 338 -2.19 -28.66 -19.45
C THR A 338 -2.04 -29.50 -18.17
N GLU A 339 -1.18 -30.53 -18.20
CA GLU A 339 -0.86 -31.31 -16.99
C GLU A 339 -0.18 -30.47 -15.90
N LEU A 340 0.55 -29.40 -16.27
CA LEU A 340 1.14 -28.45 -15.32
C LEU A 340 0.03 -27.75 -14.53
N GLY A 341 -0.98 -27.20 -15.23
CA GLY A 341 -2.12 -26.55 -14.59
C GLY A 341 -2.94 -27.47 -13.69
N LYS A 342 -3.13 -28.73 -14.10
CA LYS A 342 -3.80 -29.76 -13.28
C LYS A 342 -3.00 -30.08 -12.01
N SER A 343 -1.68 -30.12 -12.11
CA SER A 343 -0.78 -30.36 -10.96
C SER A 343 -0.83 -29.19 -9.99
N LEU A 344 -0.72 -27.96 -10.50
CA LEU A 344 -0.87 -26.73 -9.71
C LEU A 344 -2.17 -26.74 -8.90
N LYS A 345 -3.31 -26.96 -9.57
CA LYS A 345 -4.63 -26.99 -8.90
C LYS A 345 -4.75 -28.09 -7.83
N LYS A 346 -4.04 -29.20 -8.00
CA LYS A 346 -4.04 -30.30 -7.03
C LYS A 346 -3.18 -29.99 -5.81
N GLU A 347 -2.05 -29.32 -6.02
CA GLU A 347 -1.09 -28.96 -4.97
C GLU A 347 -1.53 -27.75 -4.16
N PHE A 348 -2.18 -26.78 -4.82
CA PHE A 348 -2.67 -25.54 -4.20
C PHE A 348 -4.18 -25.38 -4.40
N PRO A 349 -5.01 -26.29 -3.87
CA PRO A 349 -6.46 -26.25 -4.03
C PRO A 349 -7.12 -25.02 -3.37
N GLU A 350 -6.40 -24.31 -2.50
CA GLU A 350 -6.85 -23.10 -1.80
C GLU A 350 -6.98 -21.89 -2.73
N ILE A 351 -6.26 -21.86 -3.86
CA ILE A 351 -6.32 -20.78 -4.85
C ILE A 351 -7.03 -21.29 -6.12
N GLU A 352 -8.15 -20.64 -6.47
CA GLU A 352 -8.80 -20.83 -7.76
C GLU A 352 -8.50 -19.64 -8.68
N PHE A 353 -7.96 -19.92 -9.87
CA PHE A 353 -7.82 -18.92 -10.92
C PHE A 353 -9.10 -18.84 -11.76
N ILE A 354 -9.77 -17.69 -11.74
CA ILE A 354 -10.89 -17.40 -12.64
C ILE A 354 -10.32 -16.97 -13.99
N THR A 355 -10.47 -17.81 -14.99
CA THR A 355 -9.81 -17.62 -16.29
C THR A 355 -10.58 -16.74 -17.25
N ASP A 356 -9.83 -16.00 -18.08
CA ASP A 356 -10.30 -15.20 -19.21
C ASP A 356 -9.98 -15.93 -20.54
N PRO A 357 -10.71 -17.01 -20.89
CA PRO A 357 -10.31 -17.91 -21.98
C PRO A 357 -10.42 -17.29 -23.37
N ALA A 358 -11.23 -16.25 -23.55
CA ALA A 358 -11.54 -15.72 -24.86
C ALA A 358 -11.48 -14.20 -24.90
N PHE A 359 -11.21 -13.67 -26.08
CA PHE A 359 -11.31 -12.24 -26.35
C PHE A 359 -11.61 -11.99 -27.81
N PHE A 360 -12.03 -10.77 -28.13
CA PHE A 360 -12.06 -10.26 -29.49
C PHE A 360 -11.56 -8.81 -29.57
N ALA A 361 -11.11 -8.43 -30.77
CA ALA A 361 -10.66 -7.09 -31.13
C ALA A 361 -11.09 -6.76 -32.55
N VAL A 362 -11.24 -5.46 -32.85
CA VAL A 362 -11.59 -4.98 -34.20
C VAL A 362 -10.43 -4.18 -34.78
N THR A 363 -10.06 -4.49 -36.02
CA THR A 363 -9.01 -3.78 -36.77
C THR A 363 -9.56 -3.16 -38.03
N TYR A 364 -9.12 -1.94 -38.33
CA TYR A 364 -9.50 -1.21 -39.54
C TYR A 364 -8.29 -0.46 -40.10
N LYS A 365 -8.03 -0.63 -41.40
CA LYS A 365 -6.88 -0.04 -42.11
C LYS A 365 -5.53 -0.24 -41.39
N GLY A 366 -5.33 -1.44 -40.82
CA GLY A 366 -4.09 -1.82 -40.13
C GLY A 366 -3.94 -1.27 -38.70
N LYS A 367 -5.00 -0.68 -38.11
CA LYS A 367 -5.01 -0.22 -36.73
C LYS A 367 -6.10 -0.91 -35.92
N THR A 368 -5.80 -1.26 -34.68
CA THR A 368 -6.82 -1.72 -33.71
C THR A 368 -7.67 -0.53 -33.25
N ILE A 369 -8.98 -0.75 -33.12
CA ILE A 369 -9.91 0.20 -32.50
C ILE A 369 -10.15 -0.28 -31.07
N ASP A 370 -9.36 0.24 -30.13
CA ASP A 370 -9.25 -0.36 -28.78
C ASP A 370 -10.56 -0.39 -27.99
N GLY A 371 -11.51 0.49 -28.30
CA GLY A 371 -12.84 0.47 -27.70
C GLY A 371 -13.62 -0.83 -27.95
N PHE A 372 -13.28 -1.63 -28.98
CA PHE A 372 -13.88 -2.95 -29.20
C PHE A 372 -13.18 -4.09 -28.44
N ASN A 373 -11.97 -3.87 -27.92
CA ASN A 373 -11.18 -4.92 -27.28
C ASN A 373 -11.93 -5.41 -26.02
N THR A 374 -12.33 -6.68 -26.03
CA THR A 374 -13.17 -7.23 -24.96
C THR A 374 -12.65 -8.59 -24.52
N GLY A 375 -12.39 -8.73 -23.22
CA GLY A 375 -12.05 -9.99 -22.56
C GLY A 375 -13.30 -10.70 -22.04
N ILE A 376 -13.36 -12.01 -22.23
CA ILE A 376 -14.49 -12.87 -21.87
C ILE A 376 -14.00 -13.81 -20.76
N ARG A 377 -14.62 -13.68 -19.59
CA ARG A 377 -14.28 -14.40 -18.36
C ARG A 377 -15.28 -15.51 -18.08
N HIS A 378 -14.79 -16.65 -17.61
CA HIS A 378 -15.65 -17.72 -17.08
C HIS A 378 -16.42 -17.24 -15.84
N ASN A 379 -17.74 -17.43 -15.82
CA ASN A 379 -18.55 -17.09 -14.65
C ASN A 379 -18.57 -18.22 -13.61
N THR A 380 -17.63 -18.16 -12.66
CA THR A 380 -17.56 -19.11 -11.53
C THR A 380 -18.71 -18.95 -10.53
N PHE A 381 -19.33 -17.77 -10.48
CA PHE A 381 -20.37 -17.42 -9.50
C PHE A 381 -21.74 -17.32 -10.18
N LYS A 382 -22.18 -18.38 -10.86
CA LYS A 382 -23.51 -18.47 -11.50
C LYS A 382 -24.44 -19.46 -10.80
N GLY A 383 -25.76 -19.32 -11.02
CA GLY A 383 -26.76 -20.23 -10.45
C GLY A 383 -26.69 -20.34 -8.92
N GLU A 384 -26.50 -21.56 -8.39
CA GLU A 384 -26.34 -21.79 -6.94
C GLU A 384 -25.00 -21.25 -6.40
N ALA A 385 -23.92 -21.31 -7.19
CA ALA A 385 -22.61 -20.82 -6.78
C ALA A 385 -22.59 -19.29 -6.61
N ALA A 386 -23.55 -18.58 -7.20
CA ALA A 386 -23.74 -17.17 -6.96
C ALA A 386 -24.09 -16.84 -5.50
N GLU A 387 -24.68 -17.77 -4.73
CA GLU A 387 -24.95 -17.61 -3.28
C GLU A 387 -23.76 -17.93 -2.38
N LYS A 388 -22.58 -18.22 -2.92
CA LYS A 388 -21.42 -18.39 -2.05
C LYS A 388 -21.15 -17.12 -1.25
N ASN A 389 -20.89 -17.28 0.05
CA ASN A 389 -20.47 -16.16 0.89
C ASN A 389 -19.03 -15.79 0.53
N VAL A 390 -18.88 -14.73 -0.26
CA VAL A 390 -17.57 -14.24 -0.70
C VAL A 390 -17.40 -12.78 -0.30
N THR A 391 -16.15 -12.35 -0.23
CA THR A 391 -15.81 -10.96 -0.02
C THR A 391 -14.75 -10.52 -1.01
N LEU A 392 -14.98 -9.39 -1.66
CA LEU A 392 -13.93 -8.65 -2.33
C LEU A 392 -12.99 -8.12 -1.24
N LEU A 393 -11.71 -8.44 -1.31
CA LEU A 393 -10.79 -8.10 -0.23
C LEU A 393 -10.69 -6.59 -0.01
N ALA A 394 -10.77 -5.81 -1.10
CA ALA A 394 -10.78 -4.35 -1.03
C ALA A 394 -11.96 -3.81 -0.22
N ALA A 395 -13.16 -4.39 -0.43
CA ALA A 395 -14.35 -4.00 0.31
C ALA A 395 -14.33 -4.50 1.76
N LEU A 396 -13.61 -5.58 2.06
CA LEU A 396 -13.43 -6.04 3.44
C LEU A 396 -12.58 -5.04 4.25
N CYS A 397 -11.56 -4.46 3.61
CA CYS A 397 -10.58 -3.58 4.27
C CYS A 397 -10.96 -2.08 4.27
N GLN A 398 -12.06 -1.69 3.61
CA GLN A 398 -12.54 -0.30 3.63
C GLN A 398 -13.13 0.09 4.99
N ASP A 399 -13.20 1.40 5.25
CA ASP A 399 -13.82 1.92 6.48
C ASP A 399 -15.34 1.79 6.49
N GLY A 400 -15.89 1.93 7.70
CA GLY A 400 -17.32 2.05 7.94
C GLY A 400 -17.92 3.29 7.27
N LEU A 401 -19.19 3.20 6.85
CA LEU A 401 -19.90 4.28 6.18
C LEU A 401 -21.14 4.68 6.93
N LEU A 402 -21.42 5.99 6.94
CA LEU A 402 -22.67 6.52 7.49
C LEU A 402 -22.98 6.02 8.92
N GLY A 403 -21.93 5.89 9.74
CA GLY A 403 -22.03 5.44 11.13
C GLY A 403 -22.04 3.91 11.32
N GLU A 404 -22.07 3.13 10.23
CA GLU A 404 -21.97 1.67 10.28
C GLU A 404 -20.54 1.21 10.52
N ASN A 405 -20.40 0.06 11.19
CA ASN A 405 -19.11 -0.62 11.32
C ASN A 405 -18.58 -1.08 9.94
N PRO A 406 -17.25 -1.11 9.74
CA PRO A 406 -16.64 -1.79 8.59
C PRO A 406 -17.06 -3.25 8.52
N ARG A 407 -17.08 -3.83 7.31
CA ARG A 407 -17.45 -5.24 7.12
C ARG A 407 -16.56 -6.20 7.91
N ILE A 408 -15.25 -5.96 7.99
CA ILE A 408 -14.32 -6.84 8.72
C ILE A 408 -14.69 -6.97 10.20
N VAL A 409 -15.13 -5.89 10.85
CA VAL A 409 -15.62 -5.90 12.23
C VAL A 409 -16.82 -6.83 12.35
N ASN A 410 -17.81 -6.68 11.46
CA ASN A 410 -19.01 -7.51 11.47
C ASN A 410 -18.69 -9.00 11.24
N VAL A 411 -17.77 -9.31 10.32
CA VAL A 411 -17.32 -10.68 10.04
C VAL A 411 -16.66 -11.30 11.27
N ILE A 412 -15.70 -10.61 11.89
CA ILE A 412 -14.95 -11.10 13.05
C ILE A 412 -15.84 -11.24 14.29
N GLU A 413 -16.69 -10.26 14.58
CA GLU A 413 -17.62 -10.34 15.72
C GLU A 413 -18.57 -11.53 15.59
N GLN A 414 -19.09 -11.78 14.38
CA GLN A 414 -19.95 -12.92 14.15
C GLN A 414 -19.20 -14.25 14.21
N ALA A 415 -17.97 -14.29 13.69
CA ALA A 415 -17.09 -15.45 13.86
C ALA A 415 -16.83 -15.75 15.34
N ALA A 416 -16.61 -14.70 16.15
CA ALA A 416 -16.38 -14.80 17.59
C ALA A 416 -17.60 -15.32 18.35
N LYS A 417 -18.81 -14.84 17.98
CA LYS A 417 -20.08 -15.36 18.49
C LYS A 417 -20.27 -16.83 18.14
N LYS A 418 -20.06 -17.23 16.88
CA LYS A 418 -20.20 -18.62 16.41
C LYS A 418 -19.22 -19.57 17.13
N LYS A 419 -17.98 -19.14 17.35
CA LYS A 419 -16.95 -19.94 18.03
C LYS A 419 -16.97 -19.85 19.56
N ASN A 420 -17.75 -18.93 20.14
CA ASN A 420 -17.76 -18.61 21.56
C ASN A 420 -16.33 -18.33 22.10
N LYS A 421 -15.65 -17.37 21.47
CA LYS A 421 -14.28 -16.95 21.79
C LYS A 421 -14.16 -15.43 21.83
N PRO A 422 -13.15 -14.85 22.52
CA PRO A 422 -12.87 -13.41 22.46
C PRO A 422 -12.62 -12.92 21.03
N VAL A 423 -13.10 -11.71 20.72
CA VAL A 423 -12.96 -11.06 19.40
C VAL A 423 -11.51 -11.01 18.96
N GLU A 424 -10.61 -10.58 19.84
CA GLU A 424 -9.18 -10.47 19.54
C GLU A 424 -8.56 -11.82 19.17
N GLN A 425 -8.80 -12.86 19.97
CA GLN A 425 -8.32 -14.21 19.66
C GLN A 425 -8.84 -14.70 18.30
N VAL A 426 -10.09 -14.38 17.96
CA VAL A 426 -10.71 -14.77 16.69
C VAL A 426 -10.11 -13.98 15.52
N ALA A 427 -9.87 -12.68 15.67
CA ALA A 427 -9.21 -11.85 14.67
C ALA A 427 -7.82 -12.40 14.32
N ILE A 428 -7.02 -12.74 15.34
CA ILE A 428 -5.68 -13.32 15.16
C ILE A 428 -5.75 -14.65 14.42
N ASN A 429 -6.65 -15.54 14.82
CA ASN A 429 -6.79 -16.84 14.17
C ASN A 429 -7.34 -16.71 12.74
N TRP A 430 -8.24 -15.76 12.50
CA TRP A 430 -8.77 -15.47 11.16
C TRP A 430 -7.64 -15.00 10.25
N PHE A 431 -6.78 -14.10 10.74
CA PHE A 431 -5.63 -13.60 9.99
C PHE A 431 -4.59 -14.70 9.73
N LYS A 432 -4.27 -15.54 10.72
CA LYS A 432 -3.41 -16.72 10.52
C LYS A 432 -3.96 -17.67 9.46
N GLN A 433 -5.27 -17.90 9.46
CA GLN A 433 -5.90 -18.73 8.42
C GLN A 433 -5.76 -18.08 7.05
N TYR A 434 -5.97 -16.77 6.94
CA TYR A 434 -5.77 -16.03 5.68
C TYR A 434 -4.33 -16.15 5.18
N LEU A 435 -3.34 -15.92 6.07
CA LEU A 435 -1.92 -16.06 5.75
C LEU A 435 -1.60 -17.47 5.25
N HIS A 436 -2.07 -18.50 5.94
CA HIS A 436 -1.81 -19.89 5.58
C HIS A 436 -2.32 -20.26 4.18
N ILE A 437 -3.55 -19.85 3.82
CA ILE A 437 -4.14 -20.14 2.49
C ILE A 437 -3.66 -19.18 1.39
N CYS A 438 -2.82 -18.20 1.74
CA CYS A 438 -2.32 -17.17 0.83
C CYS A 438 -0.81 -17.33 0.57
N VAL A 439 0.01 -17.19 1.60
CA VAL A 439 1.47 -17.11 1.50
C VAL A 439 2.08 -18.42 1.01
N GLY A 440 1.75 -19.54 1.66
CA GLY A 440 2.26 -20.86 1.26
C GLY A 440 1.97 -21.21 -0.19
N PRO A 441 0.70 -21.12 -0.64
CA PRO A 441 0.35 -21.32 -2.04
C PRO A 441 1.05 -20.36 -3.00
N ILE A 442 1.14 -19.07 -2.68
CA ILE A 442 1.77 -18.08 -3.57
C ILE A 442 3.28 -18.33 -3.72
N VAL A 443 4.00 -18.53 -2.61
CA VAL A 443 5.42 -18.84 -2.64
C VAL A 443 5.66 -20.16 -3.37
N GLY A 444 4.81 -21.17 -3.13
CA GLY A 444 4.87 -22.45 -3.83
C GLY A 444 4.64 -22.34 -5.33
N ILE A 445 3.63 -21.57 -5.76
CA ILE A 445 3.33 -21.31 -7.18
C ILE A 445 4.50 -20.59 -7.86
N LEU A 446 5.08 -19.58 -7.20
CA LEU A 446 6.22 -18.85 -7.74
C LEU A 446 7.45 -19.77 -7.87
N ASN A 447 7.80 -20.51 -6.81
CA ASN A 447 9.00 -21.34 -6.78
C ASN A 447 8.93 -22.54 -7.74
N GLN A 448 7.77 -23.21 -7.80
CA GLN A 448 7.63 -24.45 -8.55
C GLN A 448 7.17 -24.24 -9.99
N TYR A 449 6.33 -23.22 -10.23
CA TYR A 449 5.70 -23.00 -11.53
C TYR A 449 6.18 -21.72 -12.22
N GLY A 450 6.97 -20.88 -11.56
CA GLY A 450 7.46 -19.63 -12.12
C GLY A 450 6.35 -18.65 -12.45
N MET A 451 5.20 -18.74 -11.76
CA MET A 451 4.01 -17.92 -12.04
C MET A 451 3.87 -16.82 -11.01
N ALA A 452 3.79 -15.58 -11.47
CA ALA A 452 3.48 -14.40 -10.66
C ALA A 452 2.20 -13.72 -11.20
N PHE A 453 1.49 -13.00 -10.33
CA PHE A 453 0.25 -12.32 -10.72
C PHE A 453 -0.05 -11.12 -9.82
N GLU A 454 -0.78 -10.12 -10.32
CA GLU A 454 -1.09 -8.90 -9.56
C GLU A 454 -2.11 -9.15 -8.43
N PHE A 455 -1.64 -9.74 -7.32
CA PHE A 455 -2.44 -10.24 -6.20
C PHE A 455 -2.94 -9.14 -5.24
N HIS A 456 -3.34 -8.00 -5.78
CA HIS A 456 -3.87 -6.88 -5.02
C HIS A 456 -5.32 -7.09 -4.57
N GLN A 457 -5.82 -6.27 -3.64
CA GLN A 457 -7.12 -6.47 -2.98
C GLN A 457 -8.32 -6.58 -3.93
N GLN A 458 -8.30 -5.85 -5.05
CA GLN A 458 -9.41 -5.85 -5.99
C GLN A 458 -9.44 -7.10 -6.92
N ASN A 459 -8.34 -7.84 -7.01
CA ASN A 459 -8.21 -9.08 -7.79
C ASN A 459 -8.43 -10.34 -6.94
N VAL A 460 -8.64 -10.19 -5.62
CA VAL A 460 -8.79 -11.29 -4.69
C VAL A 460 -10.19 -11.29 -4.07
N LEU A 461 -10.90 -12.41 -4.27
CA LEU A 461 -12.13 -12.73 -3.57
C LEU A 461 -11.86 -13.83 -2.55
N VAL A 462 -12.33 -13.65 -1.33
CA VAL A 462 -12.18 -14.63 -0.25
C VAL A 462 -13.53 -15.29 0.01
N GLU A 463 -13.63 -16.59 -0.19
CA GLU A 463 -14.79 -17.37 0.27
C GLU A 463 -14.68 -17.62 1.77
N LEU A 464 -15.75 -17.30 2.48
CA LEU A 464 -15.87 -17.48 3.92
C LEU A 464 -16.69 -18.73 4.21
N ASP A 465 -16.19 -19.59 5.09
CA ASP A 465 -16.90 -20.79 5.52
C ASP A 465 -18.12 -20.48 6.40
N SER A 466 -18.83 -21.53 6.83
CA SER A 466 -19.97 -21.41 7.74
C SER A 466 -19.64 -20.74 9.09
N GLN A 467 -18.36 -20.70 9.49
CA GLN A 467 -17.84 -20.08 10.70
C GLN A 467 -17.28 -18.66 10.44
N ASN A 468 -17.43 -18.13 9.23
CA ASN A 468 -16.90 -16.85 8.74
C ASN A 468 -15.36 -16.77 8.67
N PHE A 469 -14.68 -17.91 8.52
CA PHE A 469 -13.22 -17.97 8.32
C PHE A 469 -12.85 -18.08 6.85
N PRO A 470 -11.68 -17.57 6.42
CA PRO A 470 -11.19 -17.73 5.05
C PRO A 470 -11.03 -19.20 4.70
N ALA A 471 -11.68 -19.65 3.63
CA ALA A 471 -11.68 -21.04 3.21
C ALA A 471 -11.03 -21.24 1.84
N LYS A 472 -11.23 -20.30 0.92
CA LYS A 472 -10.70 -20.37 -0.44
C LYS A 472 -10.49 -18.97 -1.01
N LEU A 473 -9.43 -18.80 -1.80
CA LEU A 473 -9.13 -17.57 -2.53
C LEU A 473 -9.49 -17.77 -4.00
N TYR A 474 -10.13 -16.78 -4.60
CA TYR A 474 -10.33 -16.70 -6.03
C TYR A 474 -9.55 -15.51 -6.57
N PHE A 475 -8.60 -15.80 -7.45
CA PHE A 475 -7.88 -14.77 -8.18
C PHE A 475 -8.58 -14.51 -9.51
N ARG A 476 -8.68 -13.25 -9.89
CA ARG A 476 -9.22 -12.81 -11.18
C ARG A 476 -8.32 -11.75 -11.79
N ASP A 477 -8.64 -11.42 -13.03
CA ASP A 477 -7.93 -10.43 -13.84
C ASP A 477 -6.63 -10.96 -14.40
N ASN A 478 -6.77 -11.67 -15.53
CA ASN A 478 -5.65 -12.37 -16.09
C ASN A 478 -4.69 -11.48 -16.89
N GLN A 479 -5.01 -10.20 -17.05
CA GLN A 479 -4.12 -9.20 -17.65
C GLN A 479 -2.87 -8.95 -16.78
N GLY A 480 -2.94 -9.32 -15.50
CA GLY A 480 -1.86 -9.19 -14.53
C GLY A 480 -1.01 -10.45 -14.32
N PHE A 481 -1.03 -11.45 -15.21
CA PHE A 481 -0.16 -12.63 -15.10
C PHE A 481 1.23 -12.40 -15.71
N PHE A 482 2.23 -12.94 -15.03
CA PHE A 482 3.63 -12.92 -15.45
C PHE A 482 4.28 -14.29 -15.22
N PHE A 483 5.32 -14.58 -15.99
CA PHE A 483 6.14 -15.78 -15.87
C PHE A 483 7.60 -15.40 -15.63
N LEU A 484 8.27 -16.10 -14.72
CA LEU A 484 9.67 -15.86 -14.43
C LEU A 484 10.55 -16.35 -15.58
N GLU A 485 11.54 -15.54 -15.97
CA GLU A 485 12.52 -15.90 -16.98
C GLU A 485 13.28 -17.19 -16.60
N GLY A 486 13.59 -17.40 -15.31
CA GLY A 486 14.23 -18.61 -14.80
C GLY A 486 13.45 -19.92 -15.03
N HIS A 487 12.13 -19.86 -15.23
CA HIS A 487 11.26 -21.02 -15.46
C HIS A 487 10.79 -21.14 -16.92
N PHE A 488 11.22 -20.22 -17.79
CA PHE A 488 10.67 -20.11 -19.13
C PHE A 488 10.86 -21.38 -19.98
N GLU A 489 12.07 -21.97 -19.97
CA GLU A 489 12.35 -23.19 -20.73
C GLU A 489 11.47 -24.38 -20.32
N ASP A 490 11.13 -24.47 -19.03
CA ASP A 490 10.25 -25.53 -18.51
C ASP A 490 8.79 -25.28 -18.89
N LEU A 491 8.33 -24.04 -18.82
CA LEU A 491 6.98 -23.66 -19.24
C LEU A 491 6.72 -23.95 -20.73
N LEU A 492 7.71 -23.69 -21.60
CA LEU A 492 7.61 -23.98 -23.04
C LEU A 492 7.45 -25.47 -23.37
N LYS A 493 7.87 -26.38 -22.48
CA LYS A 493 7.63 -27.82 -22.66
C LYS A 493 6.14 -28.18 -22.57
N HIS A 494 5.36 -27.36 -21.86
CA HIS A 494 3.92 -27.53 -21.70
C HIS A 494 3.11 -26.72 -22.71
N LEU A 495 3.57 -25.52 -23.07
CA LEU A 495 2.93 -24.67 -24.06
C LEU A 495 3.99 -23.94 -24.93
N PRO A 496 4.34 -24.48 -26.12
CA PRO A 496 5.48 -24.01 -26.92
C PRO A 496 5.40 -22.57 -27.45
N ASP A 497 4.20 -21.99 -27.51
CA ASP A 497 3.94 -20.63 -27.98
C ASP A 497 3.53 -19.67 -26.86
N LEU A 498 3.75 -20.06 -25.59
CA LEU A 498 3.42 -19.24 -24.43
C LEU A 498 4.10 -17.87 -24.51
N ALA A 499 3.31 -16.81 -24.27
CA ALA A 499 3.77 -15.44 -24.17
C ALA A 499 4.38 -14.81 -25.43
N ASN A 500 4.26 -15.46 -26.60
CA ASN A 500 4.71 -14.89 -27.88
C ASN A 500 4.07 -13.53 -28.19
N GLU A 501 2.75 -13.42 -28.01
CA GLU A 501 2.01 -12.17 -28.24
C GLU A 501 1.91 -11.32 -26.98
N SER A 502 1.81 -11.96 -25.80
CA SER A 502 1.52 -11.27 -24.54
C SER A 502 2.75 -10.64 -23.87
N GLY A 503 3.97 -11.10 -24.21
CA GLY A 503 5.22 -10.57 -23.66
C GLY A 503 5.31 -10.70 -22.14
N SER A 504 4.72 -11.76 -21.57
CA SER A 504 4.52 -11.90 -20.11
C SER A 504 5.68 -12.56 -19.37
N ILE A 505 6.77 -12.90 -20.06
CA ILE A 505 7.98 -13.41 -19.43
C ILE A 505 8.82 -12.22 -18.98
N VAL A 506 9.16 -12.17 -17.70
CA VAL A 506 9.85 -11.04 -17.08
C VAL A 506 10.95 -11.51 -16.14
N PRO A 507 12.03 -10.71 -15.98
CA PRO A 507 13.07 -11.00 -15.00
C PRO A 507 12.55 -10.91 -13.56
N GLU A 508 13.12 -11.70 -12.67
CA GLU A 508 12.82 -11.74 -11.23
C GLU A 508 12.99 -10.35 -10.59
N ALA A 509 14.10 -9.67 -10.91
CA ALA A 509 14.40 -8.32 -10.42
C ALA A 509 13.34 -7.28 -10.84
N TYR A 510 12.62 -7.51 -11.94
CA TYR A 510 11.55 -6.63 -12.39
C TYR A 510 10.24 -6.88 -11.62
N ILE A 511 9.92 -8.15 -11.36
CA ILE A 511 8.62 -8.54 -10.84
C ILE A 511 8.58 -8.58 -9.31
N PHE A 512 9.66 -8.92 -8.61
CA PHE A 512 9.64 -9.02 -7.13
C PHE A 512 9.21 -7.74 -6.42
N PRO A 513 9.67 -6.53 -6.81
CA PRO A 513 9.19 -5.30 -6.17
C PRO A 513 7.69 -5.07 -6.39
N LYS A 514 7.19 -5.29 -7.62
CA LYS A 514 5.76 -5.15 -7.95
C LYS A 514 4.91 -6.20 -7.24
N TYR A 515 5.38 -7.45 -7.24
CA TYR A 515 4.67 -8.56 -6.61
C TYR A 515 4.60 -8.36 -5.09
N THR A 516 5.68 -7.85 -4.48
CA THR A 516 5.70 -7.43 -3.08
C THR A 516 4.71 -6.29 -2.82
N TYR A 517 4.65 -5.28 -3.69
CA TYR A 517 3.63 -4.23 -3.57
C TYR A 517 2.21 -4.78 -3.58
N TYR A 518 1.87 -5.65 -4.55
CA TYR A 518 0.52 -6.21 -4.67
C TYR A 518 0.17 -7.14 -3.52
N LEU A 519 1.06 -8.06 -3.16
CA LEU A 519 0.83 -9.08 -2.13
C LEU A 519 0.94 -8.53 -0.70
N LEU A 520 1.97 -7.74 -0.40
CA LEU A 520 2.22 -7.24 0.95
C LEU A 520 1.50 -5.91 1.18
N LEU A 521 1.92 -4.85 0.48
CA LEU A 521 1.46 -3.48 0.78
C LEU A 521 -0.01 -3.24 0.46
N ASN A 522 -0.47 -3.72 -0.69
CA ASN A 522 -1.87 -3.58 -1.08
C ASN A 522 -2.74 -4.61 -0.35
N ASN A 523 -2.37 -5.90 -0.38
CA ASN A 523 -3.19 -6.99 0.13
C ASN A 523 -3.01 -7.28 1.63
N ILE A 524 -1.96 -7.99 2.04
CA ILE A 524 -1.83 -8.52 3.42
C ILE A 524 -1.81 -7.40 4.46
N LEU A 525 -1.02 -6.35 4.23
CA LEU A 525 -0.93 -5.21 5.14
C LEU A 525 -2.20 -4.35 5.14
N GLY A 526 -3.05 -4.46 4.12
CA GLY A 526 -4.38 -3.87 4.15
C GLY A 526 -5.32 -4.55 5.13
N ILE A 527 -5.22 -5.88 5.29
CA ILE A 527 -5.95 -6.62 6.32
C ILE A 527 -5.41 -6.30 7.70
N VAL A 528 -4.07 -6.27 7.85
CA VAL A 528 -3.40 -5.85 9.09
C VAL A 528 -3.91 -4.47 9.53
N ASN A 529 -3.95 -3.53 8.59
CA ASN A 529 -4.49 -2.19 8.83
C ASN A 529 -5.94 -2.24 9.33
N ALA A 530 -6.81 -2.96 8.60
CA ALA A 530 -8.23 -3.00 8.89
C ALA A 530 -8.54 -3.66 10.24
N LEU A 531 -7.76 -4.66 10.65
CA LEU A 531 -7.84 -5.25 11.99
C LEU A 531 -7.31 -4.30 13.07
N GLY A 532 -6.13 -3.70 12.85
CA GLY A 532 -5.44 -2.84 13.81
C GLY A 532 -6.18 -1.54 14.11
N CYS A 533 -6.57 -0.78 13.07
CA CYS A 533 -7.20 0.53 13.26
C CYS A 533 -8.62 0.45 13.84
N ASN A 534 -9.25 -0.73 13.79
CA ASN A 534 -10.54 -1.01 14.43
C ASN A 534 -10.40 -1.68 15.82
N GLY A 535 -9.17 -1.83 16.34
CA GLY A 535 -8.93 -2.41 17.66
C GLY A 535 -9.29 -3.89 17.77
N LEU A 536 -9.29 -4.63 16.65
CA LEU A 536 -9.60 -6.06 16.64
C LEU A 536 -8.39 -6.92 17.00
N ALA A 537 -7.17 -6.45 16.77
CA ALA A 537 -5.92 -7.08 17.19
C ALA A 537 -4.77 -6.06 17.16
N ASP A 538 -3.71 -6.31 17.93
CA ASP A 538 -2.51 -5.48 17.91
C ASP A 538 -1.80 -5.54 16.54
N GLU A 539 -1.53 -4.38 15.96
CA GLU A 539 -0.99 -4.25 14.61
C GLU A 539 0.44 -4.80 14.51
N LYS A 540 1.29 -4.55 15.52
CA LYS A 540 2.67 -5.02 15.54
C LYS A 540 2.73 -6.54 15.57
N MET A 541 1.91 -7.17 16.40
CA MET A 541 1.80 -8.63 16.45
C MET A 541 1.31 -9.21 15.11
N LEU A 542 0.36 -8.56 14.42
CA LEU A 542 -0.05 -9.01 13.09
C LEU A 542 1.09 -8.90 12.07
N ILE A 543 1.88 -7.82 12.08
CA ILE A 543 3.08 -7.67 11.23
C ILE A 543 4.11 -8.77 11.53
N ASP A 544 4.31 -9.11 12.81
CA ASP A 544 5.22 -10.19 13.21
C ASP A 544 4.75 -11.55 12.66
N LEU A 545 3.44 -11.79 12.63
CA LEU A 545 2.89 -12.99 12.00
C LEU A 545 3.16 -13.03 10.49
N VAL A 546 3.13 -11.88 9.79
CA VAL A 546 3.51 -11.82 8.37
C VAL A 546 4.99 -12.19 8.21
N TYR A 547 5.88 -11.61 9.02
CA TYR A 547 7.30 -11.96 8.98
C TYR A 547 7.53 -13.46 9.17
N LEU A 548 6.93 -14.03 10.22
CA LEU A 548 7.07 -15.46 10.54
C LEU A 548 6.52 -16.37 9.45
N GLU A 549 5.39 -15.99 8.82
CA GLU A 549 4.79 -16.78 7.75
C GLU A 549 5.68 -16.84 6.50
N PHE A 550 6.35 -15.74 6.13
CA PHE A 550 7.31 -15.77 5.02
C PHE A 550 8.61 -16.47 5.43
N LYS A 551 9.12 -16.19 6.64
CA LYS A 551 10.41 -16.72 7.12
C LYS A 551 10.48 -18.24 7.10
N GLN A 552 9.37 -18.95 7.33
CA GLN A 552 9.35 -20.42 7.28
C GLN A 552 9.69 -21.00 5.90
N PHE A 553 9.60 -20.20 4.82
CA PHE A 553 9.88 -20.64 3.46
C PHE A 553 11.27 -20.23 2.96
N GLU A 554 12.04 -19.45 3.72
CA GLU A 554 13.33 -18.90 3.29
C GLU A 554 14.33 -20.00 2.88
N ASP A 555 14.44 -21.08 3.66
CA ASP A 555 15.32 -22.22 3.33
C ASP A 555 14.89 -22.99 2.06
N SER A 556 13.63 -22.86 1.67
CA SER A 556 13.05 -23.50 0.48
C SER A 556 12.86 -22.54 -0.70
N ASP A 557 13.29 -21.30 -0.55
CA ASP A 557 13.15 -20.27 -1.58
C ASP A 557 14.13 -20.49 -2.72
N THR A 558 13.61 -20.91 -3.86
CA THR A 558 14.42 -21.15 -5.06
C THR A 558 14.50 -19.94 -5.98
N THR A 559 13.69 -18.90 -5.74
CA THR A 559 13.59 -17.72 -6.60
C THR A 559 14.25 -16.48 -6.00
N GLY A 560 14.41 -16.45 -4.67
CA GLY A 560 14.91 -15.28 -3.92
C GLY A 560 13.82 -14.28 -3.56
N PHE A 561 12.55 -14.60 -3.82
CA PHE A 561 11.43 -13.72 -3.49
C PHE A 561 11.20 -13.58 -1.98
N VAL A 562 11.30 -14.68 -1.24
CA VAL A 562 11.14 -14.67 0.22
C VAL A 562 12.28 -13.88 0.85
N ASP A 563 13.51 -14.10 0.39
CA ASP A 563 14.69 -13.32 0.82
C ASP A 563 14.48 -11.82 0.59
N TYR A 564 14.03 -11.44 -0.61
CA TYR A 564 13.68 -10.04 -0.91
C TYR A 564 12.62 -9.48 0.05
N VAL A 565 11.55 -10.24 0.34
CA VAL A 565 10.46 -9.79 1.22
C VAL A 565 10.95 -9.58 2.66
N VAL A 566 11.71 -10.53 3.22
CA VAL A 566 12.03 -10.52 4.66
C VAL A 566 13.34 -9.81 5.01
N ASN A 567 14.31 -9.76 4.10
CA ASN A 567 15.66 -9.24 4.38
C ASN A 567 15.93 -7.86 3.76
N SER A 568 15.11 -7.39 2.81
CA SER A 568 15.29 -6.04 2.25
C SER A 568 15.05 -4.94 3.28
N ARG A 569 15.92 -3.93 3.31
CA ARG A 569 15.73 -2.72 4.13
C ARG A 569 14.46 -1.95 3.73
N SER A 570 14.15 -1.92 2.45
CA SER A 570 13.04 -1.18 1.88
C SER A 570 12.46 -1.94 0.70
N TRP A 571 11.14 -1.84 0.53
CA TRP A 571 10.44 -2.31 -0.67
C TRP A 571 10.24 -1.14 -1.63
N GLU A 572 9.74 -1.45 -2.82
CA GLU A 572 9.26 -0.43 -3.75
C GLU A 572 7.74 -0.32 -3.64
N VAL A 573 7.23 0.91 -3.52
CA VAL A 573 5.79 1.22 -3.55
C VAL A 573 5.45 1.92 -4.84
N ARG A 574 4.33 1.53 -5.46
CA ARG A 574 3.76 2.21 -6.63
C ARG A 574 3.29 3.61 -6.23
N GLY A 575 3.73 4.62 -6.97
CA GLY A 575 3.39 6.02 -6.77
C GLY A 575 2.08 6.40 -7.45
N ASN A 576 0.94 6.13 -6.79
CA ASN A 576 -0.38 6.46 -7.31
C ASN A 576 -0.59 7.98 -7.44
N LEU A 577 -0.18 8.76 -6.45
CA LEU A 577 -0.27 10.22 -6.48
C LEU A 577 0.66 10.80 -7.56
N LEU A 578 1.91 10.36 -7.60
CA LEU A 578 2.91 10.81 -8.58
C LEU A 578 2.49 10.49 -10.01
N THR A 579 2.06 9.26 -10.29
CA THR A 579 1.53 8.85 -11.60
C THR A 579 0.42 9.79 -12.09
N ASN A 580 -0.49 10.16 -11.19
CA ASN A 580 -1.57 11.10 -11.51
C ASN A 580 -1.07 12.54 -11.68
N LEU A 581 -0.13 13.00 -10.86
CA LEU A 581 0.45 14.34 -10.95
C LEU A 581 1.06 14.62 -12.32
N ILE A 582 1.78 13.65 -12.88
CA ILE A 582 2.43 13.78 -14.20
C ILE A 582 1.58 13.27 -15.36
N SER A 583 0.32 12.88 -15.11
CA SER A 583 -0.65 12.44 -16.12
C SER A 583 -0.19 11.24 -16.95
N LEU A 584 0.60 10.34 -16.37
CA LEU A 584 0.86 9.05 -16.98
C LEU A 584 -0.43 8.23 -17.02
N ASP A 585 -0.57 7.43 -18.07
CA ASP A 585 -1.62 6.42 -18.17
C ASP A 585 -0.99 5.04 -17.98
N GLY A 586 -1.15 4.48 -16.78
CA GLY A 586 -0.50 3.23 -16.37
C GLY A 586 -0.76 2.02 -17.29
N ALA A 587 -1.84 2.01 -18.07
CA ALA A 587 -2.18 0.95 -19.01
C ALA A 587 -1.34 1.00 -20.30
N SER A 588 -0.96 2.20 -20.76
CA SER A 588 -0.27 2.40 -22.05
C SER A 588 1.24 2.51 -21.92
N VAL A 589 1.79 2.47 -20.71
CA VAL A 589 3.24 2.60 -20.51
C VAL A 589 3.96 1.27 -20.82
N PRO A 590 5.11 1.30 -21.52
CA PRO A 590 5.90 0.11 -21.79
C PRO A 590 6.28 -0.68 -20.52
N ILE A 591 6.34 -2.01 -20.65
CA ILE A 591 6.65 -2.93 -19.53
C ILE A 591 7.99 -2.56 -18.87
N ASP A 592 8.95 -2.07 -19.64
CA ASP A 592 10.29 -1.67 -19.20
C ASP A 592 10.34 -0.34 -18.41
N ASN A 593 9.29 0.48 -18.40
CA ASN A 593 9.25 1.69 -17.58
C ASN A 593 7.83 2.15 -17.21
N PRO A 594 7.01 1.32 -16.54
CA PRO A 594 5.57 1.51 -16.60
C PRO A 594 5.05 2.59 -15.65
N GLU A 595 5.69 2.81 -14.49
CA GLU A 595 5.14 3.65 -13.42
C GLU A 595 6.23 4.17 -12.47
N ILE A 596 5.94 5.22 -11.72
CA ILE A 596 6.87 5.75 -10.71
C ILE A 596 6.80 4.87 -9.46
N TYR A 597 7.94 4.31 -9.06
CA TYR A 597 8.10 3.60 -7.79
C TYR A 597 8.97 4.41 -6.82
N ARG A 598 8.69 4.28 -5.51
CA ARG A 598 9.48 4.90 -4.44
C ARG A 598 9.93 3.86 -3.43
N ALA A 599 11.09 4.07 -2.83
CA ALA A 599 11.52 3.26 -1.70
C ALA A 599 10.58 3.48 -0.51
N TYR A 600 10.06 2.39 0.06
CA TYR A 600 9.17 2.38 1.21
C TYR A 600 9.78 1.51 2.31
N PRO A 601 9.87 1.98 3.56
CA PRO A 601 10.51 1.21 4.62
C PRO A 601 9.82 -0.14 4.84
N ASN A 602 10.57 -1.24 4.84
CA ASN A 602 10.01 -2.59 5.03
C ASN A 602 9.45 -2.72 6.47
N PRO A 603 8.13 -2.87 6.68
CA PRO A 603 7.55 -2.97 8.01
C PRO A 603 7.94 -4.26 8.73
N LEU A 604 8.27 -5.34 8.02
CA LEU A 604 8.61 -6.63 8.62
C LEU A 604 9.90 -6.56 9.45
N ASN A 605 10.80 -5.62 9.14
CA ASN A 605 12.03 -5.40 9.92
C ASN A 605 11.73 -5.05 11.38
N LYS A 606 10.51 -4.57 11.69
CA LYS A 606 10.08 -4.29 13.06
C LYS A 606 10.02 -5.53 13.95
N TYR A 607 10.05 -6.74 13.39
CA TYR A 607 10.26 -7.96 14.17
C TYR A 607 11.52 -7.88 15.06
N PHE A 608 12.53 -7.14 14.62
CA PHE A 608 13.80 -6.94 15.32
C PHE A 608 13.92 -5.58 16.03
N PHE A 609 12.81 -4.85 16.19
CA PHE A 609 12.82 -3.50 16.75
C PHE A 609 12.94 -3.51 18.28
N CYS A 610 14.00 -2.91 18.80
CA CYS A 610 14.28 -2.75 20.22
C CYS A 610 13.53 -1.53 20.80
N GLU A 611 12.35 -1.75 21.37
CA GLU A 611 11.52 -0.67 21.95
C GLU A 611 12.21 0.06 23.10
N HIS A 612 12.91 -0.63 24.01
CA HIS A 612 13.57 0.03 25.13
C HIS A 612 14.73 0.96 24.72
N LEU A 613 15.31 0.79 23.51
CA LEU A 613 16.34 1.68 22.98
C LEU A 613 15.76 2.91 22.27
N ILE A 614 14.70 2.72 21.47
CA ILE A 614 14.18 3.76 20.55
C ILE A 614 12.82 4.32 21.00
N LYS A 615 12.11 3.63 21.88
CA LYS A 615 10.79 4.00 22.43
C LYS A 615 10.71 3.85 23.96
N PRO A 616 11.73 4.24 24.76
CA PRO A 616 11.60 4.21 26.21
C PRO A 616 10.49 5.15 26.66
N LYS A 617 9.79 4.78 27.73
CA LYS A 617 8.69 5.57 28.29
C LYS A 617 9.21 6.89 28.83
N LYS A 618 8.34 7.89 28.87
CA LYS A 618 8.64 9.20 29.48
C LYS A 618 9.11 8.99 30.93
N ASP A 619 10.21 9.64 31.30
CA ASP A 619 10.87 9.55 32.62
C ASP A 619 11.34 8.15 33.04
N GLU A 620 11.40 7.19 32.13
CA GLU A 620 11.92 5.86 32.41
C GLU A 620 13.43 5.93 32.67
N VAL A 621 13.87 5.34 33.78
CA VAL A 621 15.27 4.97 33.98
C VAL A 621 15.50 3.68 33.19
N ILE A 622 16.31 3.78 32.14
CA ILE A 622 16.53 2.72 31.17
C ILE A 622 17.59 1.75 31.70
N TYR A 623 18.68 2.28 32.24
CA TYR A 623 19.80 1.47 32.70
C TYR A 623 20.68 2.23 33.71
N THR A 624 21.19 1.54 34.73
CA THR A 624 22.12 2.10 35.72
C THR A 624 23.29 1.16 35.94
N ARG A 625 24.52 1.71 35.97
CA ARG A 625 25.74 0.95 36.26
C ARG A 625 26.64 1.71 37.22
N TYR A 626 27.16 0.98 38.22
CA TYR A 626 28.20 1.47 39.11
C TYR A 626 29.58 1.02 38.61
N PHE A 627 30.50 1.97 38.48
CA PHE A 627 31.89 1.75 38.09
C PHE A 627 32.78 1.85 39.32
N SER A 628 33.14 0.71 39.90
CA SER A 628 33.81 0.64 41.21
C SER A 628 35.23 1.21 41.23
N LYS A 629 35.92 1.30 40.08
CA LYS A 629 37.29 1.84 40.03
C LYS A 629 37.28 3.37 40.08
N GLU A 630 36.32 3.98 39.41
CA GLU A 630 36.11 5.41 39.33
C GLU A 630 35.22 5.95 40.47
N ASP A 631 34.52 5.05 41.18
CA ASP A 631 33.54 5.34 42.22
C ASP A 631 32.42 6.27 41.74
N ILE A 632 31.85 5.94 40.58
CA ILE A 632 30.74 6.68 39.98
C ILE A 632 29.58 5.76 39.65
N THR A 633 28.37 6.30 39.73
CA THR A 633 27.16 5.67 39.18
C THR A 633 26.73 6.43 37.95
N ILE A 634 26.59 5.74 36.82
CA ILE A 634 26.01 6.29 35.59
C ILE A 634 24.58 5.78 35.46
N THR A 635 23.63 6.69 35.29
CA THR A 635 22.22 6.39 35.06
C THR A 635 21.78 6.95 33.70
N LEU A 636 21.12 6.12 32.91
CA LEU A 636 20.51 6.50 31.63
C LEU A 636 19.01 6.61 31.82
N ARG A 637 18.44 7.76 31.44
CA ARG A 637 17.00 7.99 31.47
C ARG A 637 16.49 8.57 30.15
N SER A 638 15.23 8.29 29.84
CA SER A 638 14.57 8.86 28.67
C SER A 638 14.58 10.40 28.72
N PHE A 639 14.81 11.04 27.56
CA PHE A 639 14.71 12.49 27.42
C PHE A 639 13.25 12.95 27.54
N ASP A 640 13.02 14.02 28.28
CA ASP A 640 11.73 14.71 28.36
C ASP A 640 11.86 16.12 27.79
N ALA A 641 11.21 16.39 26.65
CA ALA A 641 11.23 17.69 26.01
C ALA A 641 10.68 18.82 26.89
N ASP A 642 9.81 18.54 27.87
CA ASP A 642 9.27 19.59 28.74
C ASP A 642 10.22 19.96 29.89
N ARG A 643 11.16 19.06 30.26
CA ARG A 643 12.14 19.22 31.34
C ARG A 643 13.54 19.57 30.82
N ASP A 644 14.00 18.84 29.81
CA ASP A 644 15.43 18.74 29.45
C ASP A 644 15.80 19.65 28.26
N LEU A 645 14.83 20.29 27.61
CA LEU A 645 15.05 21.02 26.36
C LEU A 645 15.96 22.24 26.51
N GLU A 646 15.79 23.06 27.56
CA GLU A 646 16.70 24.19 27.82
C GLU A 646 18.15 23.71 28.02
N MET A 647 18.35 22.64 28.78
CA MET A 647 19.67 22.06 29.02
C MET A 647 20.29 21.53 27.71
N ALA A 648 19.51 20.80 26.90
CA ALA A 648 19.98 20.33 25.59
C ALA A 648 20.32 21.50 24.66
N HIS A 649 19.53 22.58 24.70
CA HIS A 649 19.82 23.81 23.94
C HIS A 649 21.16 24.42 24.34
N ASP A 650 21.43 24.53 25.64
CA ASP A 650 22.71 25.03 26.16
C ASP A 650 23.89 24.15 25.71
N TRP A 651 23.72 22.82 25.70
CA TRP A 651 24.75 21.88 25.26
C TRP A 651 25.06 22.01 23.76
N PHE A 652 24.05 22.09 22.89
CA PHE A 652 24.26 22.25 21.44
C PHE A 652 24.86 23.61 21.06
N ASN A 653 24.69 24.64 21.91
CA ASN A 653 25.24 25.97 21.69
C ASN A 653 26.69 26.14 22.17
N GLN A 654 27.31 25.10 22.74
CA GLN A 654 28.73 25.12 23.11
C GLN A 654 29.63 25.11 21.86
N GLU A 655 30.76 25.83 21.91
CA GLU A 655 31.67 26.00 20.75
C GLU A 655 32.18 24.68 20.15
N TYR A 656 32.39 23.63 20.97
CA TYR A 656 32.83 22.32 20.49
C TYR A 656 31.71 21.53 19.78
N ALA A 657 30.43 21.78 20.11
CA ALA A 657 29.28 21.05 19.60
C ALA A 657 28.82 21.56 18.23
N LYS A 658 28.89 22.90 18.02
CA LYS A 658 28.46 23.60 16.78
C LYS A 658 28.93 22.94 15.48
N PRO A 659 30.24 22.69 15.26
CA PRO A 659 30.71 22.13 13.98
C PRO A 659 30.23 20.70 13.72
N ILE A 660 29.89 19.94 14.77
CA ILE A 660 29.53 18.53 14.71
C ILE A 660 28.02 18.35 14.55
N TRP A 661 27.23 19.05 15.37
CA TRP A 661 25.78 18.85 15.46
C TRP A 661 24.98 19.82 14.61
N LYS A 662 25.45 21.06 14.43
CA LYS A 662 24.74 22.12 13.67
C LYS A 662 23.31 22.36 14.18
N MET A 663 23.13 22.28 15.50
CA MET A 663 21.84 22.46 16.20
C MET A 663 21.84 23.69 17.14
N ASP A 664 22.79 24.61 16.95
CA ASP A 664 22.97 25.86 17.71
C ASP A 664 21.98 26.98 17.31
N GLY A 665 20.82 26.59 16.79
CA GLY A 665 19.76 27.49 16.37
C GLY A 665 18.85 27.97 17.52
N PRO A 666 17.76 28.68 17.19
CA PRO A 666 16.71 29.04 18.15
C PRO A 666 16.15 27.81 18.89
N ILE A 667 15.85 27.96 20.18
CA ILE A 667 15.28 26.88 21.00
C ILE A 667 13.95 26.34 20.44
N ARG A 668 13.18 27.16 19.73
CA ARG A 668 11.94 26.76 19.03
C ARG A 668 12.19 25.71 17.95
N ASP A 669 13.30 25.83 17.22
CA ASP A 669 13.64 24.88 16.16
C ASP A 669 14.12 23.56 16.77
N LEU A 670 14.88 23.64 17.88
CA LEU A 670 15.25 22.47 18.67
C LEU A 670 14.04 21.76 19.29
N GLU A 671 13.05 22.53 19.77
CA GLU A 671 11.79 21.96 20.25
C GLU A 671 11.09 21.20 19.13
N THR A 672 11.03 21.77 17.93
CA THR A 672 10.40 21.13 16.78
C THR A 672 11.12 19.84 16.42
N PHE A 673 12.46 19.84 16.41
CA PHE A 673 13.27 18.64 16.22
C PHE A 673 12.89 17.55 17.23
N TYR A 674 12.96 17.81 18.53
CA TYR A 674 12.67 16.79 19.54
C TYR A 674 11.22 16.33 19.54
N ARG A 675 10.26 17.21 19.28
CA ARG A 675 8.84 16.84 19.13
C ARG A 675 8.60 15.95 17.93
N THR A 676 9.50 15.94 16.95
CA THR A 676 9.48 14.99 15.82
C THR A 676 10.32 13.73 16.04
N LEU A 677 11.41 13.83 16.81
CA LEU A 677 12.30 12.73 17.15
C LEU A 677 11.63 11.72 18.09
N LEU A 678 11.02 12.19 19.17
CA LEU A 678 10.39 11.36 20.21
C LEU A 678 9.32 10.39 19.67
N PRO A 679 8.42 10.81 18.76
CA PRO A 679 7.49 9.86 18.14
C PRO A 679 8.10 9.08 16.98
N SER A 680 9.36 9.28 16.58
CA SER A 680 9.99 8.58 15.45
C SER A 680 10.40 7.13 15.76
N ASP A 681 10.62 6.29 14.73
CA ASP A 681 11.13 4.93 14.91
C ASP A 681 12.57 4.76 14.42
N HIS A 682 13.27 5.86 14.17
CA HIS A 682 14.66 5.80 13.74
C HIS A 682 15.63 6.16 14.85
N SER A 683 15.22 6.95 15.84
CA SER A 683 16.08 7.40 16.93
C SER A 683 15.27 7.90 18.12
N HIS A 684 15.91 7.96 19.29
CA HIS A 684 15.42 8.60 20.51
C HIS A 684 16.55 9.35 21.18
N SER A 685 16.26 10.21 22.16
CA SER A 685 17.29 10.87 22.97
C SER A 685 17.25 10.37 24.41
N ILE A 686 18.41 10.07 24.96
CA ILE A 686 18.58 9.53 26.32
C ILE A 686 19.59 10.40 27.05
N ILE A 687 19.22 10.86 28.24
CA ILE A 687 20.10 11.64 29.10
C ILE A 687 20.89 10.70 30.01
N GLY A 688 22.20 10.94 30.05
CA GLY A 688 23.13 10.28 30.94
C GLY A 688 23.49 11.17 32.13
N GLU A 689 23.28 10.64 33.32
CA GLU A 689 23.58 11.29 34.59
C GLU A 689 24.77 10.59 35.27
N ILE A 690 25.77 11.36 35.70
CA ILE A 690 26.89 10.87 36.51
C ILE A 690 26.64 11.31 37.94
N ASN A 691 26.47 10.35 38.85
CA ASN A 691 26.14 10.59 40.26
C ASN A 691 24.89 11.49 40.45
N GLY A 692 23.94 11.41 39.52
CA GLY A 692 22.69 12.18 39.52
C GLY A 692 22.72 13.50 38.77
N GLU A 693 23.89 13.91 38.22
CA GLU A 693 24.02 15.15 37.46
C GLU A 693 24.03 14.86 35.94
N PRO A 694 23.09 15.43 35.16
CA PRO A 694 23.09 15.29 33.69
C PRO A 694 24.40 15.78 33.07
N THR A 695 25.11 14.91 32.36
CA THR A 695 26.46 15.20 31.84
C THR A 695 26.60 14.89 30.35
N PHE A 696 25.74 14.05 29.77
CA PHE A 696 25.81 13.69 28.36
C PHE A 696 24.44 13.30 27.81
N THR A 697 24.29 13.32 26.49
CA THR A 697 23.15 12.72 25.78
C THR A 697 23.63 11.69 24.77
N ILE A 698 22.86 10.62 24.64
CA ILE A 698 23.02 9.62 23.60
C ILE A 698 21.76 9.57 22.75
N GLU A 699 21.97 9.48 21.43
CA GLU A 699 20.90 9.27 20.48
C GLU A 699 21.09 7.91 19.81
N PRO A 700 20.58 6.81 20.40
CA PRO A 700 20.55 5.52 19.73
C PRO A 700 19.70 5.64 18.46
N TYR A 701 20.16 5.04 17.37
CA TYR A 701 19.44 5.03 16.12
C TYR A 701 19.38 3.62 15.52
N TRP A 702 18.34 3.38 14.73
CA TRP A 702 18.12 2.13 14.02
C TRP A 702 18.38 2.33 12.52
N PRO A 703 19.47 1.77 11.95
CA PRO A 703 19.84 1.93 10.54
C PRO A 703 18.74 1.55 9.52
N MET A 704 17.78 0.71 9.90
CA MET A 704 16.63 0.38 9.05
C MET A 704 15.70 1.57 8.78
N ARG A 705 15.77 2.62 9.60
CA ARG A 705 14.99 3.85 9.45
C ARG A 705 15.86 5.11 9.44
N ASP A 706 17.10 5.03 9.91
CA ASP A 706 18.09 6.10 9.78
C ASP A 706 18.71 6.12 8.37
N THR A 707 19.13 7.31 7.94
CA THR A 707 19.81 7.56 6.66
C THR A 707 21.10 6.76 6.49
N VAL A 708 21.83 6.46 7.57
CA VAL A 708 23.11 5.73 7.51
C VAL A 708 22.97 4.32 6.94
N GLY A 709 21.82 3.68 7.14
CA GLY A 709 21.57 2.32 6.63
C GLY A 709 21.40 2.24 5.11
N ALA A 710 21.39 3.38 4.40
CA ALA A 710 21.43 3.40 2.94
C ALA A 710 22.86 3.33 2.36
N TYR A 711 23.89 3.43 3.21
CA TYR A 711 25.30 3.49 2.79
C TYR A 711 26.08 2.19 3.00
N TYR A 712 25.42 1.14 3.50
CA TYR A 712 25.98 -0.21 3.64
C TYR A 712 24.85 -1.24 3.68
N GLU A 713 25.17 -2.54 3.60
CA GLU A 713 24.22 -3.63 3.81
C GLU A 713 23.82 -3.74 5.28
N ALA A 714 22.87 -2.89 5.67
CA ALA A 714 22.32 -2.88 7.03
C ALA A 714 21.46 -4.11 7.28
N LEU A 715 21.56 -4.68 8.50
CA LEU A 715 20.68 -5.74 9.00
C LEU A 715 19.68 -5.16 10.00
N ALA A 716 18.51 -5.80 10.11
CA ALA A 716 17.46 -5.33 11.02
C ALA A 716 17.87 -5.38 12.50
N THR A 717 18.90 -6.17 12.81
CA THR A 717 19.53 -6.32 14.13
C THR A 717 20.66 -5.31 14.40
N ASP A 718 20.95 -4.41 13.46
CA ASP A 718 22.00 -3.41 13.61
C ASP A 718 21.47 -2.22 14.39
N TYR A 719 22.29 -1.68 15.29
CA TYR A 719 21.97 -0.44 16.02
C TYR A 719 23.19 0.47 16.03
N GLY A 720 22.96 1.77 16.16
CA GLY A 720 24.01 2.76 16.31
C GLY A 720 23.66 3.79 17.37
N ALA A 721 24.58 4.72 17.65
CA ALA A 721 24.33 5.80 18.59
C ALA A 721 25.24 7.00 18.31
N ARG A 722 24.70 8.20 18.51
CA ARG A 722 25.44 9.47 18.52
C ARG A 722 25.61 9.91 19.97
N LEU A 723 26.76 10.46 20.32
CA LEU A 723 27.11 10.84 21.69
C LEU A 723 27.54 12.31 21.72
N LEU A 724 26.94 13.08 22.61
CA LEU A 724 27.36 14.42 22.99
C LEU A 724 27.66 14.41 24.48
N ILE A 725 28.87 14.81 24.87
CA ILE A 725 29.28 14.95 26.28
C ILE A 725 29.41 16.44 26.56
N ASP A 726 28.79 16.92 27.65
CA ASP A 726 29.00 18.27 28.13
C ASP A 726 30.43 18.45 28.65
N GLN A 727 31.22 19.25 27.93
CA GLN A 727 32.61 19.54 28.27
C GLN A 727 32.78 20.73 29.21
N THR A 728 31.70 21.32 29.74
CA THR A 728 31.81 22.43 30.70
C THR A 728 32.34 22.00 32.07
N ASP A 729 32.35 20.70 32.37
CA ASP A 729 32.97 20.12 33.56
C ASP A 729 34.27 19.37 33.23
N ASN A 730 35.23 19.31 34.15
CA ASN A 730 36.56 18.65 33.99
C ASN A 730 36.48 17.10 33.92
N ASN A 731 35.36 16.56 33.45
CA ASN A 731 34.95 15.16 33.50
C ASN A 731 35.34 14.33 32.26
N GLU A 732 36.26 14.81 31.40
CA GLU A 732 36.87 14.01 30.32
C GLU A 732 37.39 12.64 30.81
N LYS A 733 37.65 12.52 32.12
CA LYS A 733 38.08 11.28 32.78
C LYS A 733 37.08 10.12 32.65
N PHE A 734 35.79 10.38 32.45
CA PHE A 734 34.76 9.34 32.47
C PHE A 734 34.24 8.93 31.08
N SER A 735 34.72 9.54 29.99
CA SER A 735 34.26 9.23 28.63
C SER A 735 34.33 7.74 28.29
N PHE A 736 35.33 7.02 28.80
CA PHE A 736 35.43 5.57 28.61
C PHE A 736 34.35 4.78 29.37
N CYS A 737 34.00 5.19 30.60
CA CYS A 737 32.91 4.58 31.37
C CYS A 737 31.57 4.83 30.66
N ILE A 738 31.36 6.05 30.14
CA ILE A 738 30.20 6.38 29.29
C ILE A 738 30.15 5.45 28.07
N GLY A 739 31.27 5.31 27.36
CA GLY A 739 31.36 4.39 26.22
C GLY A 739 31.01 2.94 26.58
N GLN A 740 31.54 2.42 27.68
CA GLN A 740 31.20 1.06 28.13
C GLN A 740 29.73 0.93 28.54
N MET A 741 29.17 1.94 29.20
CA MET A 741 27.75 1.97 29.58
C MET A 741 26.82 1.89 28.37
N ILE A 742 27.15 2.60 27.28
CA ILE A 742 26.36 2.58 26.04
C ILE A 742 26.45 1.20 25.37
N MET A 743 27.66 0.62 25.31
CA MET A 743 27.88 -0.71 24.74
C MET A 743 27.11 -1.78 25.52
N ASP A 744 27.11 -1.71 26.86
CA ASP A 744 26.32 -2.60 27.71
C ASP A 744 24.83 -2.47 27.44
N LEU A 745 24.29 -1.25 27.41
CA LEU A 745 22.87 -0.99 27.14
C LEU A 745 22.45 -1.62 25.81
N VAL A 746 23.22 -1.38 24.74
CA VAL A 746 22.89 -1.86 23.40
C VAL A 746 22.98 -3.38 23.30
N PHE A 747 24.01 -4.00 23.88
CA PHE A 747 24.19 -5.46 23.83
C PHE A 747 23.45 -6.24 24.93
N MET A 748 22.77 -5.54 25.83
CA MET A 748 21.85 -6.17 26.78
C MET A 748 20.62 -6.74 26.06
N ASP A 749 20.22 -6.18 24.92
CA ASP A 749 19.18 -6.79 24.09
C ASP A 749 19.75 -7.93 23.22
N PRO A 750 19.19 -9.15 23.32
CA PRO A 750 19.68 -10.29 22.57
C PRO A 750 19.49 -10.17 21.05
N VAL A 751 18.57 -9.31 20.58
CA VAL A 751 18.30 -9.04 19.16
C VAL A 751 19.48 -8.31 18.52
N VAL A 752 20.21 -7.48 19.28
CA VAL A 752 21.30 -6.68 18.72
C VAL A 752 22.54 -7.54 18.49
N GLY A 753 22.88 -7.75 17.22
CA GLY A 753 24.07 -8.49 16.80
C GLY A 753 25.30 -7.60 16.57
N LYS A 754 25.07 -6.36 16.11
CA LYS A 754 26.12 -5.44 15.65
C LYS A 754 25.79 -4.01 16.02
N PHE A 755 26.76 -3.35 16.67
CA PHE A 755 26.74 -1.94 16.97
C PHE A 755 27.61 -1.20 15.94
N ILE A 756 27.02 -0.26 15.21
CA ILE A 756 27.68 0.55 14.20
C ILE A 756 27.92 1.99 14.68
N ASN A 757 28.92 2.65 14.11
CA ASN A 757 29.16 4.08 14.33
C ASN A 757 29.71 4.76 13.07
N GLU A 758 29.31 6.00 12.85
CA GLU A 758 29.60 6.86 11.70
C GLU A 758 30.30 8.17 12.10
N THR A 759 31.52 8.08 12.62
CA THR A 759 32.33 9.28 12.98
C THR A 759 32.81 10.02 11.74
N ALA A 760 32.82 11.35 11.76
CA ALA A 760 33.43 12.15 10.69
C ALA A 760 34.91 11.77 10.50
N VAL A 761 35.38 11.78 9.25
CA VAL A 761 36.79 11.47 8.93
C VAL A 761 37.74 12.47 9.59
N GLU A 762 37.32 13.71 9.82
CA GLU A 762 38.12 14.73 10.49
C GLU A 762 38.19 14.59 12.02
N SER A 763 37.62 13.53 12.62
CA SER A 763 37.60 13.31 14.08
C SER A 763 38.44 12.08 14.51
N PRO A 764 39.78 12.13 14.40
CA PRO A 764 40.65 10.99 14.72
C PRO A 764 40.59 10.56 16.20
N GLU A 765 40.28 11.48 17.12
CA GLU A 765 40.13 11.20 18.55
C GLU A 765 38.96 10.23 18.80
N MET A 766 37.83 10.46 18.11
CA MET A 766 36.67 9.58 18.20
C MET A 766 36.96 8.19 17.63
N HIS A 767 37.76 8.10 16.56
CA HIS A 767 38.19 6.82 16.02
C HIS A 767 39.04 6.01 17.02
N ILE A 768 39.97 6.67 17.73
CA ILE A 768 40.76 6.05 18.80
C ILE A 768 39.86 5.60 19.94
N PHE A 769 38.90 6.43 20.35
CA PHE A 769 37.92 6.13 21.40
C PHE A 769 37.11 4.86 21.07
N LEU A 770 36.54 4.78 19.87
CA LEU A 770 35.77 3.61 19.42
C LEU A 770 36.63 2.35 19.33
N THR A 771 37.86 2.46 18.83
CA THR A 771 38.80 1.31 18.78
C THR A 771 39.08 0.77 20.19
N ARG A 772 39.18 1.64 21.20
CA ARG A 772 39.31 1.23 22.61
C ARG A 772 38.08 0.47 23.12
N LEU A 773 36.88 0.79 22.64
CA LEU A 773 35.64 0.06 22.94
C LEU A 773 35.46 -1.24 22.15
N GLY A 774 36.31 -1.52 21.15
CA GLY A 774 36.27 -2.77 20.37
C GLY A 774 35.73 -2.63 18.95
N PHE A 775 35.39 -1.41 18.52
CA PHE A 775 35.02 -1.15 17.13
C PHE A 775 36.20 -1.37 16.19
N LYS A 776 35.89 -1.83 14.97
CA LYS A 776 36.84 -2.00 13.87
C LYS A 776 36.36 -1.21 12.65
N PHE A 777 37.29 -0.52 12.01
CA PHE A 777 37.03 0.18 10.75
C PHE A 777 36.57 -0.78 9.65
N GLN A 778 35.62 -0.34 8.82
CA GLN A 778 35.10 -1.08 7.68
C GLN A 778 35.42 -0.37 6.37
N GLN A 779 34.89 0.84 6.22
CA GLN A 779 35.04 1.67 5.02
C GLN A 779 34.71 3.13 5.35
N VAL A 780 35.07 4.04 4.43
CA VAL A 780 34.58 5.41 4.44
C VAL A 780 33.27 5.44 3.65
N ILE A 781 32.22 6.04 4.22
CA ILE A 781 30.95 6.29 3.53
C ILE A 781 30.80 7.79 3.24
N ASN A 782 30.39 8.14 2.02
CA ASN A 782 30.20 9.52 1.60
C ASN A 782 28.73 9.92 1.79
N MET A 783 28.40 10.47 2.95
CA MET A 783 27.04 10.92 3.25
C MET A 783 26.82 12.36 2.76
N ALA A 784 25.55 12.74 2.55
CA ALA A 784 25.20 14.07 2.07
C ALA A 784 25.76 15.24 2.93
N THR A 785 26.01 15.00 4.22
CA THR A 785 26.44 16.02 5.18
C THR A 785 27.91 15.89 5.62
N LYS A 786 28.54 14.72 5.43
CA LYS A 786 29.91 14.42 5.87
C LYS A 786 30.47 13.15 5.21
N ASP A 787 31.79 13.07 5.13
CA ASP A 787 32.48 11.79 4.96
C ASP A 787 32.67 11.14 6.33
N ALA A 788 32.25 9.88 6.47
CA ALA A 788 32.27 9.19 7.76
C ALA A 788 33.03 7.87 7.70
N ASN A 789 33.87 7.63 8.72
CA ASN A 789 34.45 6.32 9.00
C ASN A 789 33.37 5.41 9.57
N LEU A 790 32.89 4.45 8.77
CA LEU A 790 31.98 3.41 9.23
C LEU A 790 32.78 2.38 10.03
N THR A 791 32.38 2.18 11.29
CA THR A 791 33.00 1.20 12.18
C THR A 791 31.96 0.27 12.78
N PHE A 792 32.32 -1.01 12.95
CA PHE A 792 31.46 -2.03 13.54
C PHE A 792 32.08 -2.59 14.82
N CYS A 793 31.24 -2.86 15.80
CA CYS A 793 31.54 -3.72 16.93
C CYS A 793 30.48 -4.82 16.97
N TYR A 794 30.88 -6.08 16.86
CA TYR A 794 29.97 -7.20 17.13
C TYR A 794 29.93 -7.48 18.62
N ARG A 795 28.80 -7.98 19.11
CA ARG A 795 28.58 -8.30 20.52
C ARG A 795 29.68 -9.20 21.09
N GLU A 796 30.07 -10.20 20.31
CA GLU A 796 31.11 -11.17 20.69
C GLU A 796 32.48 -10.49 20.83
N TRP A 797 32.79 -9.51 19.98
CA TRP A 797 34.05 -8.74 20.07
C TRP A 797 34.09 -7.89 21.34
N TYR A 798 32.95 -7.29 21.69
CA TYR A 798 32.85 -6.50 22.92
C TYR A 798 33.02 -7.37 24.17
N TRP A 799 32.32 -8.50 24.23
CA TRP A 799 32.41 -9.43 25.37
C TRP A 799 33.74 -10.16 25.49
N GLU A 800 34.43 -10.43 24.37
CA GLU A 800 35.81 -10.96 24.42
C GLU A 800 36.76 -9.94 25.06
N LYS A 801 36.57 -8.65 24.77
CA LYS A 801 37.40 -7.57 25.29
C LYS A 801 37.05 -7.18 26.74
N PHE A 802 35.77 -7.27 27.11
CA PHE A 802 35.24 -6.95 28.44
C PHE A 802 34.33 -8.08 28.95
N PRO A 803 34.91 -9.20 29.43
CA PRO A 803 34.14 -10.36 29.87
C PRO A 803 33.13 -10.04 30.98
N GLU A 804 33.44 -9.10 31.87
CA GLU A 804 32.56 -8.67 32.95
C GLU A 804 31.24 -8.06 32.44
N SER A 805 31.25 -7.42 31.27
CA SER A 805 30.05 -6.85 30.65
C SER A 805 29.10 -7.93 30.15
N LYS A 806 29.61 -9.12 29.81
CA LYS A 806 28.77 -10.27 29.43
C LYS A 806 27.94 -10.76 30.62
N ASP A 807 28.57 -10.88 31.78
CA ASP A 807 27.88 -11.33 33.00
C ASP A 807 26.81 -10.32 33.42
N ILE A 808 27.09 -9.02 33.28
CA ILE A 808 26.13 -7.94 33.53
C ILE A 808 24.94 -8.06 32.57
N ALA A 809 25.18 -8.16 31.26
CA ALA A 809 24.12 -8.31 30.27
C ALA A 809 23.23 -9.53 30.54
N LEU A 810 23.82 -10.69 30.83
CA LEU A 810 23.08 -11.92 31.13
C LEU A 810 22.27 -11.79 32.44
N SER A 811 22.81 -11.12 33.46
CA SER A 811 22.09 -10.87 34.71
C SER A 811 20.92 -9.89 34.54
N GLY A 812 21.10 -8.86 33.71
CA GLY A 812 20.06 -7.89 33.36
C GLY A 812 18.92 -8.53 32.57
N GLN A 813 19.23 -9.40 31.61
CA GLN A 813 18.24 -10.19 30.87
C GLN A 813 17.40 -11.12 31.77
N LEU A 814 17.97 -11.61 32.88
CA LEU A 814 17.27 -12.45 33.85
C LEU A 814 16.45 -11.64 34.87
N ALA A 815 16.85 -10.39 35.15
CA ALA A 815 16.14 -9.48 36.06
C ALA A 815 14.94 -8.78 35.40
N GLY A 816 14.92 -8.77 34.06
CA GLY A 816 13.90 -8.22 33.18
C GLY A 816 13.84 -6.68 33.18
N ILE A 817 13.79 -5.97 32.05
CA ILE A 817 13.26 -6.32 30.71
C ILE A 817 12.12 -7.35 30.75
#